data_AF-A0A923Q7K6-F1
#
_entry.id   AF-A0A923Q7K6-F1
#
_cell.length_a   1.000
_cell.length_b   1.000
_cell.length_c   1.000
_cell.angle_alpha   90.00
_cell.angle_beta   90.00
_cell.angle_gamma   90.00
#
_symmetry.space_group_name_H-M   'P 1'
#
loop_
_entity.id
_entity.type
_entity.pdbx_description
1 polymer ?
#
loop_
_entity_poly.entity_id
_entity_poly.type
_entity_poly.pdbx_seq_one_letter_code
_entity_poly.pdbx_strand_id
1 'polypeptide(L)'
;MLRRILALAASVTVVVPAALTLAPAQALGPLPDPTVSAVRLVDAVVLTGEQFGTWAVPSNVTVKAPATDLKDCQSFDKRCQHNGYSQPEVDSARYATPAGTDVHRLTGWRWSGKAFVEAPFQVDEVFTRYLNNSASGFSVYSGEDQHTSFAFQREGFRYTRSASKDPCRAVAASPLATDPIVGLDTNDEVAFMARDAGPAAPANATKPAGVTGVKTVTVTDPLTQQRSYLYVMQGRTPSFTATNGYVHYQRDANAGTFEKSESSYDGYGNAAAGTYCDAAGNVVLKKGTTTADSQRRRPRDTATITTDRYRYRYDGRWLMTDIRVKKDSATTYGADLVDRWKARAFQQDAESKTPCCGYEEEDTNWGGSSTLLGELSGPVRTVRETWGADSGTNVIRRETFYRDDMVMKTWLRVHVIPPLDGIYAQWDYNAGVMTKYYNPQRPEGVDVDGRNDEVLGNFDDPCNATYGDGRAGAVTQAYRDVYNTAPLCQAPYHQSFDVTDPTMAKPGASLDWSVTAGPAGSIVDRYDVEAKSATPGGLAQSVVSVPYYRDDSCFDDATGTNPGPRLKLRSAGEPTKDPKTGLARRCWTPADGVVDNSTVFFQGDIGAHGVHLLFLADSDNARQTVPVDEIVFSQRQVFLTGQRDGAVGEQYGRGFEKPLVSTVSDASF
;
A
#
# COMPACT_ATOMS: atom_id res chain seq x y z
N MET A 1 -26.96 -22.14 7.71
CA MET A 1 -25.85 -21.72 6.84
C MET A 1 -25.82 -22.44 5.49
N LEU A 2 -26.11 -23.75 5.38
CA LEU A 2 -26.15 -24.46 4.08
C LEU A 2 -27.23 -24.03 3.07
N ARG A 3 -28.30 -23.33 3.48
CA ARG A 3 -29.37 -22.89 2.57
C ARG A 3 -29.04 -21.66 1.71
N ARG A 4 -27.98 -20.90 2.03
CA ARG A 4 -27.52 -19.75 1.21
C ARG A 4 -26.60 -20.16 0.06
N ILE A 5 -25.91 -21.29 0.19
CA ILE A 5 -24.98 -21.82 -0.83
C ILE A 5 -25.73 -22.37 -2.05
N LEU A 6 -26.95 -22.90 -1.86
CA LEU A 6 -27.78 -23.42 -2.97
C LEU A 6 -28.54 -22.34 -3.76
N ALA A 7 -28.63 -21.11 -3.26
CA ALA A 7 -29.27 -20.00 -3.99
C ALA A 7 -28.31 -19.27 -4.96
N LEU A 8 -27.00 -19.47 -4.82
CA LEU A 8 -25.99 -18.91 -5.72
C LEU A 8 -25.97 -19.60 -7.10
N ALA A 9 -26.45 -20.84 -7.20
CA ALA A 9 -26.40 -21.61 -8.43
C ALA A 9 -27.51 -21.27 -9.45
N ALA A 10 -28.45 -20.39 -9.12
CA ALA A 10 -29.66 -20.15 -9.92
C ALA A 10 -29.88 -18.70 -10.38
N SER A 11 -28.93 -17.79 -10.15
CA SER A 11 -29.15 -16.36 -10.35
C SER A 11 -28.20 -15.77 -11.40
N VAL A 12 -28.79 -15.44 -12.55
CA VAL A 12 -28.28 -14.50 -13.57
C VAL A 12 -27.16 -15.03 -14.47
N THR A 13 -27.54 -15.94 -15.36
CA THR A 13 -26.98 -15.99 -16.72
C THR A 13 -27.46 -14.76 -17.48
N VAL A 14 -26.91 -13.57 -17.19
CA VAL A 14 -26.87 -12.52 -18.22
C VAL A 14 -25.84 -13.01 -19.22
N VAL A 15 -26.34 -13.43 -20.37
CA VAL A 15 -25.55 -13.66 -21.56
C VAL A 15 -24.95 -12.31 -21.93
N VAL A 16 -23.80 -11.98 -21.34
CA VAL A 16 -22.84 -11.09 -21.97
C VAL A 16 -22.57 -11.74 -23.32
N PRO A 17 -22.79 -11.06 -24.46
CA PRO A 17 -22.48 -11.66 -25.75
C PRO A 17 -21.04 -12.15 -25.69
N ALA A 18 -20.84 -13.38 -26.16
CA ALA A 18 -19.59 -14.13 -26.21
C ALA A 18 -18.54 -13.44 -27.11
N ALA A 19 -18.17 -12.22 -26.75
CA ALA A 19 -17.06 -11.44 -27.27
C ALA A 19 -15.94 -11.31 -26.21
N LEU A 20 -16.14 -11.81 -24.98
CA LEU A 20 -15.06 -12.23 -24.09
C LEU A 20 -14.46 -13.54 -24.63
N THR A 21 -13.88 -13.49 -25.83
CA THR A 21 -12.77 -14.39 -26.10
C THR A 21 -11.70 -14.01 -25.10
N LEU A 22 -11.53 -14.83 -24.06
CA LEU A 22 -10.23 -15.07 -23.45
C LEU A 22 -9.32 -15.56 -24.58
N ALA A 23 -8.88 -14.65 -25.43
CA ALA A 23 -7.70 -14.89 -26.21
C ALA A 23 -6.58 -14.98 -25.16
N PRO A 24 -5.83 -16.10 -25.07
CA PRO A 24 -4.49 -16.03 -24.53
C PRO A 24 -3.66 -15.27 -25.56
N ALA A 25 -3.97 -13.99 -25.75
CA ALA A 25 -3.06 -13.09 -26.39
C ALA A 25 -2.04 -12.76 -25.31
N GLN A 26 -1.04 -13.63 -25.18
CA GLN A 26 0.33 -13.14 -25.08
C GLN A 26 0.60 -12.30 -26.36
N ALA A 27 -0.11 -11.19 -26.53
CA ALA A 27 0.34 -10.13 -27.39
C ALA A 27 1.54 -9.60 -26.63
N LEU A 28 2.71 -10.12 -27.00
CA LEU A 28 3.98 -9.46 -26.75
C LEU A 28 3.78 -8.04 -27.24
N GLY A 29 3.43 -7.12 -26.33
CA GLY A 29 3.60 -5.70 -26.59
C GLY A 29 5.07 -5.45 -26.93
N PRO A 30 5.42 -4.20 -27.30
CA PRO A 30 6.80 -3.88 -27.61
C PRO A 30 7.69 -4.46 -26.50
N LEU A 31 8.59 -5.37 -26.90
CA LEU A 31 9.55 -5.94 -25.97
C LEU A 31 10.26 -4.76 -25.33
N PRO A 32 10.51 -4.81 -24.01
CA PRO A 32 11.17 -3.73 -23.33
C PRO A 32 12.43 -3.35 -24.11
N ASP A 33 12.53 -2.09 -24.57
CA ASP A 33 13.67 -1.64 -25.38
C ASP A 33 14.98 -1.81 -24.57
N PRO A 34 15.85 -2.77 -24.94
CA PRO A 34 17.06 -3.05 -24.18
C PRO A 34 18.10 -1.92 -24.29
N THR A 35 17.86 -0.92 -25.14
CA THR A 35 18.76 0.21 -25.35
C THR A 35 18.54 1.37 -24.37
N VAL A 36 17.39 1.42 -23.68
CA VAL A 36 17.10 2.46 -22.68
C VAL A 36 17.78 2.12 -21.36
N SER A 37 18.72 2.98 -20.93
CA SER A 37 19.42 2.82 -19.66
C SER A 37 18.50 3.12 -18.48
N ALA A 38 18.61 2.31 -17.43
CA ALA A 38 17.91 2.52 -16.17
C ALA A 38 18.53 3.68 -15.37
N VAL A 39 17.71 4.49 -14.70
CA VAL A 39 18.21 5.53 -13.78
C VAL A 39 18.52 4.94 -12.42
N ARG A 40 19.70 4.33 -12.27
CA ARG A 40 20.10 3.61 -11.04
C ARG A 40 20.25 4.46 -9.79
N LEU A 41 20.41 5.78 -9.92
CA LEU A 41 20.66 6.65 -8.76
C LEU A 41 19.48 6.74 -7.78
N VAL A 42 18.27 6.38 -8.20
CA VAL A 42 17.08 6.32 -7.33
C VAL A 42 16.87 4.93 -6.72
N ASP A 43 17.60 3.91 -7.18
CA ASP A 43 17.42 2.54 -6.71
C ASP A 43 18.01 2.38 -5.29
N ALA A 44 17.22 1.78 -4.41
CA ALA A 44 17.72 1.24 -3.15
C ALA A 44 18.44 -0.09 -3.40
N VAL A 45 19.51 -0.35 -2.64
CA VAL A 45 20.15 -1.65 -2.55
C VAL A 45 19.82 -2.22 -1.18
N VAL A 46 19.14 -3.37 -1.17
CA VAL A 46 18.79 -4.12 0.04
C VAL A 46 19.42 -5.50 -0.07
N LEU A 47 20.22 -5.86 0.94
CA LEU A 47 20.89 -7.14 1.11
C LEU A 47 20.33 -7.83 2.35
N THR A 48 20.44 -9.15 2.45
CA THR A 48 20.19 -9.86 3.71
C THR A 48 21.48 -10.10 4.47
N GLY A 49 21.39 -10.26 5.79
CA GLY A 49 22.55 -10.58 6.62
C GLY A 49 23.22 -11.91 6.23
N GLU A 50 22.49 -12.86 5.63
CA GLU A 50 23.04 -14.08 5.02
C GLU A 50 24.21 -13.78 4.07
N GLN A 51 24.12 -12.68 3.31
CA GLN A 51 25.16 -12.30 2.36
C GLN A 51 26.46 -11.85 3.03
N PHE A 52 26.46 -11.55 4.34
CA PHE A 52 27.64 -11.11 5.08
C PHE A 52 28.45 -12.26 5.68
N GLY A 53 28.05 -13.51 5.46
CA GLY A 53 28.80 -14.70 5.85
C GLY A 53 29.05 -14.75 7.36
N THR A 54 30.31 -14.86 7.78
CA THR A 54 30.70 -14.99 9.19
C THR A 54 30.34 -13.81 10.09
N TRP A 55 29.87 -12.69 9.54
CA TRP A 55 29.36 -11.57 10.33
C TRP A 55 27.93 -11.78 10.80
N ALA A 56 27.17 -12.63 10.11
CA ALA A 56 25.81 -12.98 10.45
C ALA A 56 25.75 -14.37 11.07
N VAL A 57 24.78 -14.57 11.95
CA VAL A 57 24.43 -15.89 12.49
C VAL A 57 23.08 -16.34 11.95
N PRO A 58 22.72 -17.63 12.00
CA PRO A 58 21.40 -18.07 11.56
C PRO A 58 20.30 -17.39 12.37
N SER A 59 19.27 -16.93 11.66
CA SER A 59 18.04 -16.43 12.26
C SER A 59 17.29 -17.54 12.99
N ASN A 60 16.38 -17.17 13.88
CA ASN A 60 15.61 -18.17 14.59
C ASN A 60 14.61 -18.89 13.67
N VAL A 61 14.43 -20.19 13.89
CA VAL A 61 13.39 -21.01 13.27
C VAL A 61 12.24 -21.12 14.25
N THR A 62 11.04 -20.73 13.81
CA THR A 62 9.82 -20.82 14.62
C THR A 62 8.77 -21.68 13.94
N VAL A 63 7.92 -22.33 14.74
CA VAL A 63 6.76 -23.06 14.24
C VAL A 63 5.56 -22.77 15.14
N LYS A 64 4.45 -22.39 14.50
CA LYS A 64 3.12 -22.33 15.11
C LYS A 64 2.24 -23.45 14.57
N ALA A 65 1.60 -24.21 15.45
CA ALA A 65 0.65 -25.25 15.06
C ALA A 65 -0.71 -24.63 14.67
N PRO A 66 -1.32 -25.06 13.55
CA PRO A 66 -2.63 -24.58 13.11
C PRO A 66 -3.72 -24.78 14.17
N ALA A 67 -4.73 -23.90 14.12
CA ALA A 67 -5.94 -23.98 14.93
C ALA A 67 -5.71 -24.02 16.46
N THR A 68 -4.55 -23.59 16.95
CA THR A 68 -4.29 -23.51 18.39
C THR A 68 -5.09 -22.39 19.05
N ASP A 69 -5.37 -21.32 18.32
CA ASP A 69 -6.29 -20.24 18.70
C ASP A 69 -7.70 -20.71 19.08
N LEU A 70 -8.20 -21.81 18.51
CA LEU A 70 -9.52 -22.38 18.83
C LEU A 70 -9.65 -22.88 20.29
N LYS A 71 -8.52 -23.09 20.96
CA LYS A 71 -8.51 -23.43 22.39
C LYS A 71 -8.72 -22.18 23.25
N ASP A 72 -8.23 -21.04 22.77
CA ASP A 72 -8.23 -19.77 23.51
C ASP A 72 -9.48 -18.93 23.21
N CYS A 73 -10.02 -19.05 21.99
CA CYS A 73 -11.20 -18.32 21.54
C CYS A 73 -12.04 -19.15 20.55
N GLN A 74 -13.32 -19.35 20.89
CA GLN A 74 -14.30 -19.98 20.00
C GLN A 74 -15.46 -19.05 19.61
N SER A 75 -15.59 -17.91 20.28
CA SER A 75 -16.66 -16.94 20.02
C SER A 75 -16.34 -15.95 18.91
N PHE A 76 -15.05 -15.75 18.60
CA PHE A 76 -14.54 -14.77 17.63
C PHE A 76 -15.22 -13.40 17.79
N ASP A 77 -15.23 -12.91 19.03
CA ASP A 77 -15.88 -11.66 19.39
C ASP A 77 -15.02 -10.90 20.40
N LYS A 78 -15.53 -9.76 20.87
CA LYS A 78 -14.88 -8.89 21.86
C LYS A 78 -14.46 -9.57 23.19
N ARG A 79 -14.82 -10.84 23.43
CA ARG A 79 -14.39 -11.61 24.60
C ARG A 79 -13.01 -12.24 24.39
N CYS A 80 -12.57 -12.34 23.14
CA CYS A 80 -11.30 -12.92 22.76
C CYS A 80 -10.17 -11.91 22.79
N GLN A 81 -8.94 -12.38 22.58
CA GLN A 81 -7.77 -11.50 22.53
C GLN A 81 -7.83 -10.58 21.31
N HIS A 82 -7.65 -9.28 21.57
CA HIS A 82 -7.42 -8.26 20.54
C HIS A 82 -6.01 -8.43 19.93
N ASN A 83 -5.63 -7.59 18.95
CA ASN A 83 -4.32 -7.64 18.27
C ASN A 83 -3.17 -8.01 19.22
N GLY A 84 -2.46 -9.09 18.89
CA GLY A 84 -1.28 -9.50 19.62
C GLY A 84 -0.38 -10.40 18.79
N TYR A 85 0.77 -10.71 19.36
CA TYR A 85 1.62 -11.79 18.85
C TYR A 85 1.41 -13.05 19.68
N SER A 86 0.99 -14.12 19.01
CA SER A 86 0.94 -15.43 19.61
C SER A 86 2.33 -16.04 19.70
N GLN A 87 2.54 -16.79 20.78
CA GLN A 87 3.79 -17.50 20.98
C GLN A 87 3.82 -18.76 20.10
N PRO A 88 4.94 -19.03 19.43
CA PRO A 88 5.13 -20.30 18.73
C PRO A 88 5.32 -21.44 19.73
N GLU A 89 4.97 -22.65 19.31
CA GLU A 89 5.27 -23.88 20.07
C GLU A 89 6.76 -24.22 20.00
N VAL A 90 7.40 -23.92 18.86
CA VAL A 90 8.84 -24.11 18.67
C VAL A 90 9.48 -22.77 18.33
N ASP A 91 10.58 -22.46 19.02
CA ASP A 91 11.44 -21.32 18.74
C ASP A 91 12.88 -21.71 19.04
N SER A 92 13.72 -21.77 18.01
CA SER A 92 15.11 -22.20 18.16
C SER A 92 15.92 -21.25 19.06
N ALA A 93 15.52 -19.97 19.16
CA ALA A 93 16.18 -19.00 20.04
C ALA A 93 16.07 -19.36 21.53
N ARG A 94 15.09 -20.20 21.91
CA ARG A 94 14.97 -20.70 23.29
C ARG A 94 16.04 -21.73 23.66
N TYR A 95 16.73 -22.29 22.67
CA TYR A 95 17.73 -23.35 22.85
C TYR A 95 19.14 -22.89 22.48
N ALA A 96 19.27 -21.99 21.50
CA ALA A 96 20.54 -21.40 21.09
C ALA A 96 20.33 -19.95 20.67
N THR A 97 21.09 -19.04 21.26
CA THR A 97 21.13 -17.60 20.91
C THR A 97 22.53 -17.26 20.40
N PRO A 98 22.88 -17.69 19.16
CA PRO A 98 24.12 -17.21 18.57
C PRO A 98 24.08 -15.67 18.50
N ALA A 99 25.26 -15.04 18.57
CA ALA A 99 25.38 -13.61 18.49
C ALA A 99 26.09 -13.23 17.19
N GLY A 100 25.41 -12.43 16.38
CA GLY A 100 25.96 -11.83 15.19
C GLY A 100 26.84 -10.63 15.49
N THR A 101 27.22 -9.93 14.43
CA THR A 101 27.87 -8.63 14.55
C THR A 101 26.91 -7.61 15.15
N ASP A 102 27.35 -6.79 16.11
CA ASP A 102 26.54 -5.68 16.63
C ASP A 102 26.08 -4.73 15.51
N VAL A 103 24.77 -4.73 15.22
CA VAL A 103 24.15 -3.94 14.16
C VAL A 103 24.31 -2.43 14.38
N HIS A 104 24.49 -1.99 15.62
CA HIS A 104 24.73 -0.59 15.98
C HIS A 104 26.20 -0.17 15.79
N ARG A 105 27.05 -1.08 15.32
CA ARG A 105 28.48 -0.86 15.05
C ARG A 105 28.86 -1.12 13.58
N LEU A 106 27.88 -1.18 12.70
CA LEU A 106 28.04 -1.32 11.25
C LEU A 106 27.82 0.02 10.56
N THR A 107 28.73 0.38 9.65
CA THR A 107 28.71 1.66 8.91
C THR A 107 28.98 1.44 7.43
N GLY A 108 28.35 2.22 6.55
CA GLY A 108 28.59 2.18 5.11
C GLY A 108 29.53 3.29 4.66
N TRP A 109 30.42 2.98 3.72
CA TRP A 109 31.46 3.89 3.23
C TRP A 109 31.63 3.80 1.72
N ARG A 110 31.93 4.94 1.10
CA ARG A 110 32.33 5.01 -0.31
C ARG A 110 33.75 5.50 -0.45
N TRP A 111 34.45 5.02 -1.46
CA TRP A 111 35.75 5.56 -1.83
C TRP A 111 35.56 6.84 -2.67
N SER A 112 36.14 7.96 -2.23
CA SER A 112 36.07 9.24 -2.95
C SER A 112 37.14 9.41 -4.04
N GLY A 113 38.01 8.42 -4.22
CA GLY A 113 39.25 8.55 -5.01
C GLY A 113 40.48 8.87 -4.15
N LYS A 114 40.29 9.38 -2.92
CA LYS A 114 41.38 9.75 -2.00
C LYS A 114 41.25 9.15 -0.61
N ALA A 115 40.03 9.05 -0.11
CA ALA A 115 39.73 8.54 1.23
C ALA A 115 38.34 7.90 1.27
N PHE A 116 38.10 7.07 2.28
CA PHE A 116 36.76 6.61 2.62
C PHE A 116 35.94 7.76 3.20
N VAL A 117 34.72 7.92 2.69
CA VAL A 117 33.71 8.86 3.19
C VAL A 117 32.50 8.07 3.61
N GLU A 118 32.02 8.29 4.83
CA GLU A 118 30.85 7.61 5.36
C GLU A 118 29.62 7.99 4.53
N ALA A 119 28.74 7.03 4.28
CA ALA A 119 27.50 7.22 3.55
C ALA A 119 26.31 6.74 4.40
N PRO A 120 25.09 7.25 4.14
CA PRO A 120 23.89 6.72 4.77
C PRO A 120 23.78 5.21 4.60
N PHE A 121 23.63 4.52 5.73
CA PHE A 121 23.65 3.06 5.82
C PHE A 121 22.76 2.62 6.96
N GLN A 122 21.97 1.58 6.74
CA GLN A 122 20.95 1.13 7.67
C GLN A 122 20.97 -0.39 7.76
N VAL A 123 20.90 -0.90 9.00
CA VAL A 123 20.60 -2.31 9.27
C VAL A 123 19.27 -2.34 10.01
N ASP A 124 18.34 -3.11 9.48
CA ASP A 124 17.01 -3.30 10.03
C ASP A 124 16.90 -4.74 10.51
N GLU A 125 16.71 -4.93 11.82
CA GLU A 125 16.50 -6.25 12.39
C GLU A 125 15.13 -6.81 11.94
N VAL A 126 15.07 -8.09 11.56
CA VAL A 126 13.86 -8.72 11.01
C VAL A 126 13.62 -10.06 11.69
N PHE A 127 12.37 -10.35 12.08
CA PHE A 127 12.05 -11.67 12.62
C PHE A 127 10.61 -12.10 12.39
N THR A 128 10.38 -13.40 12.55
CA THR A 128 9.07 -14.03 12.32
C THR A 128 8.18 -13.94 13.55
N ARG A 129 6.91 -13.58 13.33
CA ARG A 129 5.87 -13.40 14.37
C ARG A 129 4.58 -14.09 13.94
N TYR A 130 3.68 -14.33 14.89
CA TYR A 130 2.36 -14.90 14.61
C TYR A 130 1.27 -13.92 14.99
N LEU A 131 0.61 -13.34 14.00
CA LEU A 131 -0.43 -12.34 14.15
C LEU A 131 -1.70 -12.98 14.69
N ASN A 132 -2.17 -12.52 15.85
CA ASN A 132 -3.42 -12.97 16.44
C ASN A 132 -4.44 -11.83 16.47
N ASN A 133 -5.60 -12.10 15.90
CA ASN A 133 -6.73 -11.18 15.83
C ASN A 133 -8.06 -11.84 16.24
N SER A 134 -8.07 -12.73 17.23
CA SER A 134 -9.27 -13.51 17.57
C SER A 134 -10.48 -12.69 18.03
N ALA A 135 -10.33 -11.40 18.36
CA ALA A 135 -11.44 -10.52 18.75
C ALA A 135 -12.30 -9.99 17.60
N SER A 136 -11.96 -10.31 16.35
CA SER A 136 -12.75 -9.95 15.16
C SER A 136 -13.70 -11.08 14.77
N GLY A 137 -14.94 -10.74 14.35
CA GLY A 137 -15.89 -11.73 13.83
C GLY A 137 -15.39 -12.48 12.58
N PHE A 138 -14.45 -11.88 11.85
CA PHE A 138 -13.86 -12.46 10.65
C PHE A 138 -12.55 -13.20 10.91
N SER A 139 -12.05 -13.23 12.15
CA SER A 139 -10.83 -13.98 12.47
C SER A 139 -11.02 -15.50 12.39
N VAL A 140 -12.28 -15.97 12.24
CA VAL A 140 -12.60 -17.37 11.96
C VAL A 140 -11.90 -17.88 10.68
N TYR A 141 -11.59 -16.97 9.75
CA TYR A 141 -10.89 -17.24 8.49
C TYR A 141 -9.36 -17.20 8.68
N SER A 142 -8.83 -16.19 9.38
CA SER A 142 -7.39 -15.92 9.38
C SER A 142 -6.56 -16.62 10.49
N GLY A 143 -7.16 -17.05 11.60
CA GLY A 143 -6.41 -17.75 12.67
C GLY A 143 -5.19 -16.98 13.21
N GLU A 144 -4.10 -17.71 13.49
CA GLU A 144 -2.82 -17.17 13.96
C GLU A 144 -1.75 -17.27 12.87
N ASP A 145 -1.56 -16.22 12.09
CA ASP A 145 -0.75 -16.30 10.89
C ASP A 145 0.70 -15.86 11.10
N GLN A 146 1.62 -16.58 10.47
CA GLN A 146 3.00 -16.18 10.32
C GLN A 146 3.11 -14.88 9.49
N HIS A 147 3.92 -13.97 9.99
CA HIS A 147 4.36 -12.78 9.26
C HIS A 147 5.78 -12.41 9.69
N THR A 148 6.67 -12.25 8.72
CA THR A 148 8.08 -11.86 8.94
C THR A 148 8.20 -10.35 8.72
N SER A 149 8.58 -9.63 9.77
CA SER A 149 8.58 -8.17 9.78
C SER A 149 9.66 -7.61 10.72
N PHE A 150 9.86 -6.31 10.65
CA PHE A 150 10.95 -5.60 11.29
C PHE A 150 10.81 -5.54 12.81
N ALA A 151 11.94 -5.40 13.51
CA ALA A 151 11.97 -4.89 14.87
C ALA A 151 11.60 -3.40 14.87
N PHE A 152 10.33 -3.10 15.17
CA PHE A 152 9.82 -1.74 15.11
C PHE A 152 10.24 -0.88 16.30
N GLN A 153 10.41 0.43 16.03
CA GLN A 153 10.61 1.45 17.07
C GLN A 153 9.29 1.80 17.77
N ARG A 154 8.16 1.55 17.11
CA ARG A 154 6.81 1.66 17.67
C ARG A 154 5.91 0.60 17.07
N GLU A 155 5.16 -0.10 17.93
CA GLU A 155 4.13 -1.07 17.51
C GLU A 155 2.73 -0.52 17.85
N GLY A 156 2.00 -0.05 16.84
CA GLY A 156 0.78 0.75 17.02
C GLY A 156 -0.37 0.00 17.68
N PHE A 157 -0.52 -1.28 17.38
CA PHE A 157 -1.55 -2.16 17.95
C PHE A 157 -1.46 -2.30 19.48
N ARG A 158 -0.32 -1.96 20.10
CA ARG A 158 -0.15 -1.96 21.55
C ARG A 158 -0.76 -0.74 22.24
N TYR A 159 -1.08 0.33 21.52
CA TYR A 159 -1.52 1.60 22.09
C TYR A 159 -3.02 1.59 22.42
N THR A 160 -3.43 0.71 23.34
CA THR A 160 -4.85 0.48 23.70
C THR A 160 -5.25 1.07 25.05
N ARG A 161 -4.29 1.49 25.89
CA ARG A 161 -4.54 2.12 27.19
C ARG A 161 -4.61 3.64 27.07
N SER A 162 -5.43 4.26 27.90
CA SER A 162 -5.41 5.71 28.09
C SER A 162 -4.36 6.13 29.12
N ALA A 163 -3.75 7.31 28.93
CA ALA A 163 -2.93 7.92 29.95
C ALA A 163 -3.78 8.29 31.18
N SER A 164 -3.21 8.16 32.38
CA SER A 164 -3.95 8.38 33.65
C SER A 164 -4.49 9.79 33.84
N LYS A 165 -3.83 10.80 33.27
CA LYS A 165 -4.20 12.23 33.37
C LYS A 165 -4.88 12.78 32.12
N ASP A 166 -4.92 12.00 31.04
CA ASP A 166 -5.47 12.40 29.76
C ASP A 166 -6.11 11.16 29.10
N PRO A 167 -7.43 10.97 29.25
CA PRO A 167 -8.12 9.80 28.71
C PRO A 167 -8.07 9.75 27.17
N CYS A 168 -7.81 10.87 26.50
CA CYS A 168 -7.68 10.95 25.05
C CYS A 168 -6.33 10.43 24.55
N ARG A 169 -5.28 10.50 25.35
CA ARG A 169 -3.94 10.10 24.92
C ARG A 169 -3.70 8.61 25.06
N ALA A 170 -3.37 7.97 23.94
CA ALA A 170 -3.01 6.56 23.89
C ALA A 170 -1.60 6.29 24.43
N VAL A 171 -1.47 5.21 25.19
CA VAL A 171 -0.20 4.69 25.70
C VAL A 171 -0.15 3.18 25.51
N ALA A 172 1.06 2.67 25.27
CA ALA A 172 1.28 1.25 25.04
C ALA A 172 0.84 0.39 26.24
N ALA A 173 0.21 -0.75 25.95
CA ALA A 173 -0.23 -1.74 26.93
C ALA A 173 0.88 -2.73 27.33
N SER A 174 1.85 -2.93 26.44
CA SER A 174 2.94 -3.91 26.55
C SER A 174 4.22 -3.37 25.89
N PRO A 175 5.40 -3.90 26.24
CA PRO A 175 6.65 -3.53 25.59
C PRO A 175 6.68 -3.94 24.12
N LEU A 176 7.57 -3.31 23.34
CA LEU A 176 7.86 -3.72 21.96
C LEU A 176 8.42 -5.14 21.94
N ALA A 177 8.17 -5.86 20.85
CA ALA A 177 8.92 -7.08 20.61
C ALA A 177 10.35 -6.71 20.15
N THR A 178 11.31 -7.53 20.52
CA THR A 178 12.70 -7.41 20.11
C THR A 178 13.06 -8.60 19.25
N ASP A 179 14.07 -8.41 18.40
CA ASP A 179 14.66 -9.55 17.71
C ASP A 179 15.13 -10.60 18.72
N PRO A 180 14.74 -11.88 18.58
CA PRO A 180 15.21 -12.93 19.47
C PRO A 180 16.69 -13.28 19.26
N ILE A 181 17.30 -12.91 18.13
CA ILE A 181 18.72 -13.10 17.85
C ILE A 181 19.46 -11.76 18.07
N VAL A 182 20.62 -11.82 18.75
CA VAL A 182 21.37 -10.61 19.08
C VAL A 182 22.34 -10.28 17.95
N GLY A 183 22.23 -9.07 17.40
CA GLY A 183 23.10 -8.62 16.32
C GLY A 183 22.72 -9.25 14.98
N LEU A 184 23.54 -8.99 13.96
CA LEU A 184 23.24 -9.33 12.58
C LEU A 184 22.95 -10.83 12.42
N ASP A 185 21.77 -11.18 11.94
CA ASP A 185 21.41 -12.55 11.61
C ASP A 185 21.10 -12.73 10.11
N THR A 186 20.67 -13.91 9.68
CA THR A 186 20.54 -14.20 8.25
C THR A 186 19.39 -13.48 7.55
N ASN A 187 18.32 -13.07 8.27
CA ASN A 187 17.16 -12.44 7.65
C ASN A 187 17.07 -10.93 7.89
N ASP A 188 17.93 -10.37 8.75
CA ASP A 188 18.14 -8.93 8.82
C ASP A 188 18.41 -8.28 7.47
N GLU A 189 17.91 -7.07 7.27
CA GLU A 189 18.09 -6.31 6.05
C GLU A 189 19.17 -5.23 6.20
N VAL A 190 20.09 -5.18 5.23
CA VAL A 190 21.12 -4.12 5.11
C VAL A 190 20.80 -3.26 3.91
N ALA A 191 20.58 -1.96 4.12
CA ALA A 191 20.11 -1.03 3.11
C ALA A 191 21.01 0.21 2.93
N PHE A 192 21.13 0.66 1.68
CA PHE A 192 21.73 1.93 1.26
C PHE A 192 21.19 2.35 -0.12
N MET A 193 21.39 3.59 -0.55
CA MET A 193 21.00 4.01 -1.90
C MET A 193 22.13 3.73 -2.89
N ALA A 194 21.83 3.24 -4.10
CA ALA A 194 22.86 2.93 -5.11
C ALA A 194 23.78 4.12 -5.43
N ARG A 195 23.26 5.35 -5.34
CA ARG A 195 24.02 6.60 -5.49
C ARG A 195 25.12 6.82 -4.46
N ASP A 196 25.06 6.12 -3.34
CA ASP A 196 26.04 6.19 -2.26
C ASP A 196 27.24 5.28 -2.51
N ALA A 197 27.15 4.37 -3.47
CA ALA A 197 28.30 3.59 -3.92
C ALA A 197 29.26 4.44 -4.78
N GLY A 198 30.53 4.05 -4.83
CA GLY A 198 31.58 4.78 -5.54
C GLY A 198 32.49 3.87 -6.38
N PRO A 199 33.62 4.39 -6.88
CA PRO A 199 34.67 3.58 -7.49
C PRO A 199 35.27 2.59 -6.47
N ALA A 200 35.96 1.56 -6.96
CA ALA A 200 36.72 0.66 -6.09
C ALA A 200 37.84 1.41 -5.36
N ALA A 201 37.98 1.17 -4.06
CA ALA A 201 39.14 1.55 -3.28
C ALA A 201 40.37 0.73 -3.71
N PRO A 202 41.57 1.34 -3.80
CA PRO A 202 42.80 0.59 -4.06
C PRO A 202 43.15 -0.30 -2.86
N ALA A 203 43.90 -1.39 -3.11
CA ALA A 203 44.25 -2.38 -2.08
C ALA A 203 45.05 -1.79 -0.88
N ASN A 204 45.69 -0.64 -1.06
CA ASN A 204 46.44 0.07 0.00
C ASN A 204 45.67 1.25 0.60
N ALA A 205 44.36 1.36 0.35
CA ALA A 205 43.53 2.42 0.92
C ALA A 205 43.55 2.36 2.45
N THR A 206 43.82 3.49 3.11
CA THR A 206 43.80 3.55 4.57
C THR A 206 42.35 3.54 5.07
N LYS A 207 41.97 2.51 5.81
CA LYS A 207 40.66 2.44 6.47
C LYS A 207 40.53 3.48 7.60
N PRO A 208 39.31 3.96 7.90
CA PRO A 208 39.05 4.82 9.05
C PRO A 208 39.55 4.20 10.37
N ALA A 209 40.02 5.03 11.29
CA ALA A 209 40.48 4.57 12.61
C ALA A 209 39.35 3.85 13.38
N GLY A 210 39.70 2.81 14.13
CA GLY A 210 38.75 2.01 14.92
C GLY A 210 37.96 0.96 14.13
N VAL A 211 38.17 0.85 12.82
CA VAL A 211 37.55 -0.20 12.01
C VAL A 211 38.22 -1.55 12.28
N THR A 212 37.41 -2.54 12.67
CA THR A 212 37.88 -3.90 13.02
C THR A 212 37.66 -4.92 11.91
N GLY A 213 36.75 -4.64 10.96
CA GLY A 213 36.43 -5.53 9.85
C GLY A 213 35.85 -4.75 8.67
N VAL A 214 36.08 -5.24 7.46
CA VAL A 214 35.58 -4.62 6.22
C VAL A 214 35.02 -5.69 5.28
N LYS A 215 33.82 -5.44 4.76
CA LYS A 215 33.21 -6.17 3.64
C LYS A 215 33.04 -5.21 2.47
N THR A 216 33.28 -5.69 1.26
CA THR A 216 32.98 -4.96 0.03
C THR A 216 31.65 -5.43 -0.52
N VAL A 217 30.73 -4.50 -0.75
CA VAL A 217 29.51 -4.70 -1.52
C VAL A 217 29.78 -4.24 -2.94
N THR A 218 29.84 -5.16 -3.89
CA THR A 218 29.88 -4.85 -5.32
C THR A 218 28.46 -4.78 -5.84
N VAL A 219 28.04 -3.60 -6.29
CA VAL A 219 26.75 -3.35 -6.93
C VAL A 219 26.95 -3.39 -8.44
N THR A 220 26.26 -4.30 -9.11
CA THR A 220 26.38 -4.50 -10.57
C THR A 220 25.05 -4.17 -11.23
N ASP A 221 25.09 -3.31 -12.25
CA ASP A 221 23.96 -3.12 -13.14
C ASP A 221 23.88 -4.29 -14.13
N PRO A 222 22.82 -5.13 -14.09
CA PRO A 222 22.71 -6.26 -15.00
C PRO A 222 22.57 -5.86 -16.48
N LEU A 223 22.10 -4.62 -16.78
CA LEU A 223 21.90 -4.14 -18.14
C LEU A 223 23.22 -3.71 -18.78
N THR A 224 24.06 -2.98 -18.03
CA THR A 224 25.28 -2.36 -18.56
C THR A 224 26.56 -3.05 -18.11
N GLN A 225 26.46 -3.98 -17.14
CA GLN A 225 27.57 -4.62 -16.44
C GLN A 225 28.49 -3.62 -15.69
N GLN A 226 28.07 -2.35 -15.56
CA GLN A 226 28.80 -1.37 -14.77
C GLN A 226 28.76 -1.74 -13.29
N ARG A 227 29.85 -1.44 -12.58
CA ARG A 227 30.03 -1.77 -11.17
C ARG A 227 30.33 -0.52 -10.34
N SER A 228 29.72 -0.46 -9.17
CA SER A 228 30.04 0.47 -8.10
C SER A 228 30.20 -0.28 -6.79
N TYR A 229 30.86 0.35 -5.82
CA TYR A 229 31.32 -0.30 -4.60
C TYR A 229 30.90 0.51 -3.38
N LEU A 230 30.31 -0.18 -2.40
CA LEU A 230 30.14 0.29 -1.03
C LEU A 230 30.98 -0.62 -0.11
N TYR A 231 31.48 -0.07 0.98
CA TYR A 231 32.25 -0.78 1.98
C TYR A 231 31.49 -0.76 3.30
N VAL A 232 31.14 -1.93 3.82
CA VAL A 232 30.53 -2.06 5.15
C VAL A 232 31.65 -2.31 6.15
N MET A 233 31.74 -1.47 7.17
CA MET A 233 32.81 -1.46 8.15
C MET A 233 32.28 -1.63 9.57
N GLN A 234 32.91 -2.54 10.33
CA GLN A 234 32.63 -2.82 11.73
C GLN A 234 33.42 -1.90 12.67
N GLY A 235 32.90 -1.68 13.87
CA GLY A 235 33.63 -1.13 15.02
C GLY A 235 33.36 0.34 15.32
N ARG A 236 32.56 1.02 14.49
CA ARG A 236 32.24 2.44 14.63
C ARG A 236 30.74 2.64 14.81
N THR A 237 30.38 3.64 15.60
CA THR A 237 28.99 4.11 15.68
C THR A 237 28.65 4.91 14.42
N PRO A 238 27.51 4.64 13.75
CA PRO A 238 27.06 5.42 12.60
C PRO A 238 26.92 6.91 12.91
N SER A 239 27.41 7.75 12.01
CA SER A 239 27.19 9.20 12.03
C SER A 239 25.81 9.58 11.45
N PHE A 240 25.25 8.73 10.60
CA PHE A 240 23.92 8.88 10.03
C PHE A 240 22.87 8.17 10.91
N THR A 241 21.75 8.85 11.12
CA THR A 241 20.57 8.41 11.88
C THR A 241 19.31 8.88 11.14
N ALA A 242 18.12 8.54 11.64
CA ALA A 242 16.86 9.08 11.11
C ALA A 242 16.76 10.63 11.14
N THR A 243 17.59 11.32 11.94
CA THR A 243 17.55 12.79 12.07
C THR A 243 18.33 13.53 10.99
N ASN A 244 19.31 12.89 10.36
CA ASN A 244 20.18 13.45 9.32
C ASN A 244 20.29 12.55 8.07
N GLY A 245 19.35 11.61 7.92
CA GLY A 245 19.20 10.74 6.77
C GLY A 245 18.30 11.31 5.67
N TYR A 246 17.84 10.43 4.78
CA TYR A 246 17.05 10.83 3.60
C TYR A 246 15.56 11.06 3.86
N VAL A 247 15.01 10.37 4.85
CA VAL A 247 13.56 10.29 5.06
C VAL A 247 13.22 10.67 6.49
N HIS A 248 12.34 11.65 6.64
CA HIS A 248 11.86 12.12 7.93
C HIS A 248 10.39 11.73 8.11
N TYR A 249 10.14 10.86 9.08
CA TYR A 249 8.81 10.47 9.54
C TYR A 249 8.40 11.32 10.73
N GLN A 250 7.36 12.12 10.58
CA GLN A 250 6.84 12.95 11.66
C GLN A 250 5.37 12.62 11.93
N ARG A 251 5.11 12.02 13.08
CA ARG A 251 3.74 11.91 13.61
C ARG A 251 3.23 13.30 14.01
N ASP A 252 1.96 13.56 13.77
CA ASP A 252 1.36 14.81 14.24
C ASP A 252 1.31 14.85 15.77
N ALA A 253 1.22 16.06 16.33
CA ALA A 253 1.11 16.26 17.78
C ALA A 253 -0.09 15.50 18.40
N ASN A 254 -1.17 15.32 17.64
CA ASN A 254 -2.39 14.61 18.05
C ASN A 254 -2.49 13.18 17.48
N ALA A 255 -1.44 12.64 16.85
CA ALA A 255 -1.46 11.30 16.28
C ALA A 255 -1.71 10.20 17.32
N GLY A 256 -1.44 10.49 18.60
CA GLY A 256 -1.70 9.62 19.75
C GLY A 256 -3.08 9.78 20.38
N THR A 257 -3.94 10.64 19.85
CA THR A 257 -5.31 10.84 20.37
C THR A 257 -6.20 9.67 19.95
N PHE A 258 -6.96 9.10 20.89
CA PHE A 258 -7.98 8.11 20.59
C PHE A 258 -9.16 8.74 19.87
N GLU A 259 -9.43 8.26 18.66
CA GLU A 259 -10.64 8.53 17.90
C GLU A 259 -11.55 7.31 17.90
N LYS A 260 -12.85 7.52 17.64
CA LYS A 260 -13.73 6.40 17.30
C LYS A 260 -13.22 5.81 15.98
N SER A 261 -12.97 4.51 15.98
CA SER A 261 -12.42 3.79 14.82
C SER A 261 -13.12 2.43 14.78
N GLU A 262 -14.10 2.33 13.90
CA GLU A 262 -14.96 1.15 13.77
C GLU A 262 -15.51 1.08 12.35
N SER A 263 -15.50 -0.12 11.77
CA SER A 263 -16.19 -0.41 10.52
C SER A 263 -17.70 -0.17 10.66
N SER A 264 -18.35 0.10 9.54
CA SER A 264 -19.81 0.16 9.51
C SER A 264 -20.51 -1.17 9.62
N TYR A 265 -19.77 -2.27 9.46
CA TYR A 265 -20.30 -3.62 9.59
C TYR A 265 -20.09 -4.12 11.01
N ASP A 266 -21.18 -4.60 11.62
CA ASP A 266 -21.13 -5.14 12.98
C ASP A 266 -20.20 -6.35 13.05
N GLY A 267 -19.38 -6.40 14.11
CA GLY A 267 -18.45 -7.52 14.35
C GLY A 267 -17.14 -7.45 13.56
N TYR A 268 -16.98 -6.50 12.65
CA TYR A 268 -15.71 -6.27 11.94
C TYR A 268 -14.68 -5.57 12.81
N GLY A 269 -13.41 -5.81 12.47
CA GLY A 269 -12.26 -5.25 13.17
C GLY A 269 -12.14 -5.77 14.60
N ASN A 270 -11.15 -5.23 15.31
CA ASN A 270 -10.75 -5.77 16.60
C ASN A 270 -10.23 -4.71 17.57
N ALA A 271 -10.63 -3.46 17.41
CA ALA A 271 -10.28 -2.43 18.37
C ALA A 271 -10.86 -2.77 19.74
N ALA A 272 -10.06 -2.50 20.77
CA ALA A 272 -10.57 -2.47 22.14
C ALA A 272 -11.57 -1.31 22.29
N ALA A 273 -12.62 -1.53 23.09
CA ALA A 273 -13.56 -0.47 23.44
C ALA A 273 -12.98 0.43 24.55
N GLY A 274 -13.31 1.72 24.52
CA GLY A 274 -13.03 2.65 25.61
C GLY A 274 -13.40 4.08 25.26
N THR A 275 -12.97 5.01 26.11
CA THR A 275 -13.19 6.46 25.91
C THR A 275 -12.46 6.98 24.68
N TYR A 276 -13.16 7.70 23.81
CA TYR A 276 -12.58 8.35 22.63
C TYR A 276 -12.87 9.85 22.65
N CYS A 277 -12.19 10.58 21.75
CA CYS A 277 -12.21 12.03 21.74
C CYS A 277 -12.52 12.60 20.36
N ASP A 278 -13.14 13.77 20.35
CA ASP A 278 -13.48 14.51 19.14
C ASP A 278 -12.24 15.15 18.50
N ALA A 279 -12.42 15.78 17.33
CA ALA A 279 -11.35 16.46 16.60
C ALA A 279 -10.56 17.47 17.47
N ALA A 280 -11.25 18.14 18.39
CA ALA A 280 -10.71 19.15 19.31
C ALA A 280 -10.02 18.55 20.55
N GLY A 281 -10.06 17.21 20.72
CA GLY A 281 -9.43 16.51 21.84
C GLY A 281 -10.29 16.45 23.09
N ASN A 282 -11.59 16.69 23.01
CA ASN A 282 -12.51 16.54 24.14
C ASN A 282 -13.05 15.10 24.18
N VAL A 283 -13.22 14.58 25.39
CA VAL A 283 -13.90 13.29 25.60
C VAL A 283 -15.34 13.37 25.08
N VAL A 284 -15.72 12.42 24.22
CA VAL A 284 -17.10 12.32 23.75
C VAL A 284 -17.97 11.70 24.84
N LEU A 285 -19.12 12.32 25.11
CA LEU A 285 -20.08 11.89 26.13
C LEU A 285 -21.28 11.18 25.50
N LYS A 286 -21.89 10.24 26.23
CA LYS A 286 -23.14 9.61 25.78
C LYS A 286 -24.23 10.68 25.71
N LYS A 287 -25.00 10.67 24.62
CA LYS A 287 -26.04 11.66 24.33
C LYS A 287 -26.98 11.86 25.53
N GLY A 288 -27.12 13.10 25.99
CA GLY A 288 -27.99 13.48 27.10
C GLY A 288 -27.44 13.13 28.49
N THR A 289 -26.15 12.80 28.61
CA THR A 289 -25.51 12.44 29.88
C THR A 289 -24.16 13.15 30.05
N THR A 290 -23.61 13.10 31.26
CA THR A 290 -22.23 13.55 31.57
C THR A 290 -21.21 12.40 31.56
N THR A 291 -21.63 11.21 31.14
CA THR A 291 -20.78 10.01 31.18
C THR A 291 -20.06 9.84 29.85
N ALA A 292 -18.76 9.51 29.90
CA ALA A 292 -17.97 9.20 28.71
C ALA A 292 -18.65 8.10 27.87
N ASP A 293 -18.69 8.32 26.56
CA ASP A 293 -19.06 7.26 25.63
C ASP A 293 -17.89 6.30 25.45
N SER A 294 -18.22 5.01 25.32
CA SER A 294 -17.24 3.94 25.23
C SER A 294 -17.50 3.16 23.96
N GLN A 295 -16.62 3.33 22.97
CA GLN A 295 -16.73 2.75 21.63
C GLN A 295 -15.39 2.11 21.23
N ARG A 296 -15.39 1.34 20.14
CA ARG A 296 -14.14 0.90 19.52
C ARG A 296 -13.32 2.12 19.08
N ARG A 297 -12.06 2.13 19.46
CA ARG A 297 -11.19 3.30 19.33
C ARG A 297 -9.76 2.90 19.01
N ARG A 298 -9.06 3.78 18.30
CA ARG A 298 -7.62 3.66 17.99
C ARG A 298 -6.96 5.03 17.99
N PRO A 299 -5.63 5.12 18.12
CA PRO A 299 -4.92 6.38 17.88
C PRO A 299 -5.21 6.88 16.45
N ARG A 300 -5.19 8.20 16.22
CA ARG A 300 -5.35 8.77 14.86
C ARG A 300 -4.31 8.27 13.87
N ASP A 301 -3.08 8.04 14.35
CA ASP A 301 -1.97 7.54 13.55
C ASP A 301 -1.66 8.40 12.30
N THR A 302 -1.95 9.70 12.39
CA THR A 302 -1.64 10.69 11.37
C THR A 302 -0.14 11.01 11.37
N ALA A 303 0.42 11.19 10.18
CA ALA A 303 1.84 11.43 10.01
C ALA A 303 2.16 12.14 8.69
N THR A 304 3.35 12.71 8.60
CA THR A 304 3.91 13.28 7.38
C THR A 304 5.28 12.65 7.11
N ILE A 305 5.50 12.21 5.87
CA ILE A 305 6.82 11.86 5.35
C ILE A 305 7.37 13.05 4.60
N THR A 306 8.66 13.35 4.80
CA THR A 306 9.37 14.32 3.96
C THR A 306 10.74 13.80 3.55
N THR A 307 11.11 14.10 2.31
CA THR A 307 12.44 13.88 1.73
C THR A 307 12.89 15.11 0.96
N ASP A 308 14.10 15.11 0.42
CA ASP A 308 14.51 16.17 -0.51
C ASP A 308 13.68 16.19 -1.81
N ARG A 309 12.97 15.11 -2.13
CA ARG A 309 12.22 14.94 -3.38
C ARG A 309 10.72 15.10 -3.21
N TYR A 310 10.13 14.50 -2.17
CA TYR A 310 8.68 14.45 -2.03
C TYR A 310 8.21 14.58 -0.58
N ARG A 311 6.95 14.97 -0.43
CA ARG A 311 6.19 14.94 0.80
C ARG A 311 5.03 13.98 0.62
N TYR A 312 4.71 13.27 1.69
CA TYR A 312 3.60 12.33 1.75
C TYR A 312 2.78 12.55 3.03
N ARG A 313 1.45 12.46 2.97
CA ARG A 313 0.56 12.64 4.12
C ARG A 313 -0.25 11.38 4.41
N TYR A 314 -0.29 11.03 5.70
CA TYR A 314 -1.24 10.10 6.27
C TYR A 314 -2.25 10.84 7.14
N ASP A 315 -3.52 10.75 6.77
CA ASP A 315 -4.65 11.17 7.61
C ASP A 315 -5.31 9.99 8.36
N GLY A 316 -4.68 8.81 8.29
CA GLY A 316 -5.07 7.62 9.03
C GLY A 316 -4.18 6.42 8.68
N ARG A 317 -4.63 5.22 9.03
CA ARG A 317 -3.90 3.96 8.80
C ARG A 317 -3.83 3.58 7.32
N TRP A 318 -4.97 3.59 6.64
CA TRP A 318 -5.09 3.35 5.20
C TRP A 318 -5.10 4.64 4.36
N LEU A 319 -5.53 5.75 4.97
CA LEU A 319 -5.81 7.01 4.29
C LEU A 319 -4.54 7.83 3.99
N MET A 320 -4.23 7.95 2.70
CA MET A 320 -3.11 8.70 2.14
C MET A 320 -3.65 9.78 1.22
N THR A 321 -3.48 11.05 1.57
CA THR A 321 -4.31 12.17 1.08
C THR A 321 -3.53 13.33 0.47
N ASP A 322 -2.20 13.30 0.52
CA ASP A 322 -1.39 14.35 -0.09
C ASP A 322 -0.02 13.81 -0.49
N ILE A 323 0.34 14.04 -1.75
CA ILE A 323 1.66 13.77 -2.32
C ILE A 323 2.12 15.02 -3.04
N ARG A 324 3.26 15.56 -2.65
CA ARG A 324 3.85 16.73 -3.32
C ARG A 324 5.27 16.46 -3.74
N VAL A 325 5.65 16.96 -4.90
CA VAL A 325 7.03 16.90 -5.38
C VAL A 325 7.72 18.26 -5.23
N LYS A 326 8.98 18.24 -4.78
CA LYS A 326 9.84 19.41 -4.67
C LYS A 326 10.64 19.58 -5.96
N LYS A 327 10.56 20.77 -6.57
CA LYS A 327 11.38 21.14 -7.72
C LYS A 327 12.87 21.14 -7.35
N ASP A 328 13.75 20.78 -8.28
CA ASP A 328 15.19 20.88 -8.05
C ASP A 328 15.54 22.32 -7.66
N SER A 329 16.37 22.51 -6.63
CA SER A 329 16.74 23.80 -6.02
C SER A 329 15.62 24.58 -5.30
N ALA A 330 14.38 24.09 -5.28
CA ALA A 330 13.30 24.73 -4.54
C ALA A 330 13.42 24.45 -3.04
N THR A 331 13.01 25.42 -2.21
CA THR A 331 12.93 25.26 -0.75
C THR A 331 11.58 24.68 -0.30
N THR A 332 10.55 24.75 -1.15
CA THR A 332 9.18 24.30 -0.84
C THR A 332 8.70 23.25 -1.83
N TYR A 333 7.78 22.38 -1.39
CA TYR A 333 7.09 21.43 -2.25
C TYR A 333 6.07 22.13 -3.15
N GLY A 334 5.72 21.48 -4.28
CA GLY A 334 4.70 21.93 -5.21
C GLY A 334 3.26 21.72 -4.72
N ALA A 335 2.33 21.80 -5.67
CA ALA A 335 0.93 21.46 -5.44
C ALA A 335 0.77 19.98 -5.08
N ASP A 336 -0.31 19.66 -4.38
CA ASP A 336 -0.68 18.29 -4.07
C ASP A 336 -1.19 17.59 -5.32
N LEU A 337 -0.57 16.45 -5.63
CA LEU A 337 -0.80 15.70 -6.85
C LEU A 337 -2.04 14.80 -6.75
N VAL A 338 -2.37 14.30 -5.56
CA VAL A 338 -3.38 13.25 -5.36
C VAL A 338 -4.56 13.74 -4.56
N ASP A 339 -5.76 13.26 -4.86
CA ASP A 339 -6.87 13.37 -3.91
C ASP A 339 -6.65 12.36 -2.77
N ARG A 340 -6.48 11.08 -3.13
CA ARG A 340 -6.04 10.03 -2.21
C ARG A 340 -5.68 8.73 -2.91
N TRP A 341 -5.01 7.85 -2.17
CA TRP A 341 -5.02 6.43 -2.47
C TRP A 341 -6.31 5.79 -1.95
N LYS A 342 -6.91 4.93 -2.77
CA LYS A 342 -8.20 4.30 -2.50
C LYS A 342 -8.05 2.79 -2.49
N ALA A 343 -8.80 2.17 -1.60
CA ALA A 343 -8.93 0.72 -1.52
C ALA A 343 -10.38 0.35 -1.28
N ARG A 344 -10.87 -0.61 -2.07
CA ARG A 344 -12.28 -0.95 -2.09
C ARG A 344 -12.48 -2.45 -2.14
N ALA A 345 -13.60 -2.91 -1.61
CA ALA A 345 -14.08 -4.27 -1.86
C ALA A 345 -15.54 -4.28 -2.34
N PHE A 346 -15.81 -5.24 -3.22
CA PHE A 346 -17.09 -5.54 -3.85
C PHE A 346 -17.57 -4.41 -4.78
N GLN A 347 -18.19 -3.37 -4.23
CA GLN A 347 -18.77 -2.25 -4.97
C GLN A 347 -17.75 -1.14 -5.21
N GLN A 348 -17.68 -0.60 -6.43
CA GLN A 348 -16.88 0.60 -6.70
C GLN A 348 -17.56 1.89 -6.25
N ASP A 349 -18.89 1.94 -6.32
CA ASP A 349 -19.71 3.07 -5.89
C ASP A 349 -20.77 2.65 -4.85
N ALA A 350 -21.28 3.61 -4.07
CA ALA A 350 -22.22 3.34 -2.98
C ALA A 350 -23.65 3.01 -3.45
N GLU A 351 -23.97 3.28 -4.71
CA GLU A 351 -25.28 3.07 -5.31
C GLU A 351 -25.45 1.64 -5.87
N SER A 352 -24.34 1.02 -6.28
CA SER A 352 -24.22 -0.38 -6.71
C SER A 352 -24.90 -1.38 -5.74
N LYS A 353 -25.28 -2.54 -6.28
CA LYS A 353 -25.93 -3.65 -5.58
C LYS A 353 -25.28 -4.97 -5.97
N THR A 354 -24.47 -5.50 -5.05
CA THR A 354 -23.74 -6.76 -5.20
C THR A 354 -24.42 -7.91 -4.46
N PRO A 355 -24.18 -9.18 -4.85
CA PRO A 355 -24.82 -10.33 -4.23
C PRO A 355 -24.41 -10.63 -2.78
N CYS A 356 -23.19 -10.28 -2.37
CA CYS A 356 -22.62 -10.81 -1.12
C CYS A 356 -22.56 -9.80 0.03
N CYS A 357 -21.96 -8.63 -0.19
CA CYS A 357 -21.25 -7.98 0.92
C CYS A 357 -21.32 -6.45 0.97
N GLY A 358 -21.92 -5.77 -0.02
CA GLY A 358 -22.12 -4.33 0.02
C GLY A 358 -20.91 -3.52 -0.45
N TYR A 359 -20.71 -2.33 0.11
CA TYR A 359 -19.64 -1.39 -0.25
C TYR A 359 -18.66 -1.25 0.92
N GLU A 360 -17.37 -1.44 0.65
CA GLU A 360 -16.26 -1.25 1.59
C GLU A 360 -15.22 -0.28 1.01
N GLU A 361 -14.71 0.63 1.83
CA GLU A 361 -13.74 1.66 1.41
C GLU A 361 -12.63 1.93 2.46
N GLU A 362 -11.57 2.62 2.05
CA GLU A 362 -10.32 2.77 2.79
C GLU A 362 -10.42 3.58 4.09
N ASP A 363 -11.33 4.54 4.17
CA ASP A 363 -11.47 5.54 5.23
C ASP A 363 -12.24 4.96 6.42
N THR A 364 -13.50 4.56 6.22
CA THR A 364 -14.37 4.10 7.32
C THR A 364 -14.28 2.62 7.57
N ASN A 365 -14.30 1.79 6.52
CA ASN A 365 -14.33 0.34 6.64
C ASN A 365 -12.95 -0.19 7.01
N TRP A 366 -12.00 -0.08 6.10
CA TRP A 366 -10.66 -0.61 6.33
C TRP A 366 -9.90 0.24 7.36
N GLY A 367 -10.01 1.57 7.30
CA GLY A 367 -9.50 2.48 8.33
C GLY A 367 -10.10 2.28 9.72
N GLY A 368 -11.37 1.85 9.79
CA GLY A 368 -12.07 1.50 11.04
C GLY A 368 -11.79 0.10 11.57
N SER A 369 -11.26 -0.81 10.76
CA SER A 369 -10.91 -2.18 11.18
C SER A 369 -9.42 -2.44 11.34
N SER A 370 -8.58 -1.57 10.77
CA SER A 370 -7.13 -1.67 10.80
C SER A 370 -6.48 -1.09 12.04
N THR A 371 -5.21 -1.42 12.25
CA THR A 371 -4.29 -0.79 13.20
C THR A 371 -2.92 -0.60 12.55
N LEU A 372 -2.06 0.25 13.12
CA LEU A 372 -0.64 0.20 12.75
C LEU A 372 0.01 -1.03 13.39
N LEU A 373 0.62 -1.88 12.57
CA LEU A 373 1.49 -2.94 13.06
C LEU A 373 2.76 -2.34 13.64
N GLY A 374 3.46 -1.50 12.86
CA GLY A 374 4.60 -0.77 13.38
C GLY A 374 5.21 0.28 12.45
N GLU A 375 6.17 1.01 13.01
CA GLU A 375 6.92 2.11 12.39
C GLU A 375 8.42 1.96 12.71
N LEU A 376 9.27 2.13 11.70
CA LEU A 376 10.73 2.07 11.80
C LEU A 376 11.35 3.15 10.92
N SER A 377 12.17 4.04 11.48
CA SER A 377 12.91 5.05 10.72
C SER A 377 14.41 4.95 10.95
N GLY A 378 15.17 4.94 9.85
CA GLY A 378 16.62 5.00 9.86
C GLY A 378 17.15 6.03 8.85
N PRO A 379 18.48 6.08 8.64
CA PRO A 379 19.10 7.09 7.79
C PRO A 379 18.83 6.92 6.29
N VAL A 380 18.48 5.70 5.84
CA VAL A 380 18.28 5.38 4.43
C VAL A 380 16.79 5.38 4.08
N ARG A 381 15.98 4.75 4.93
CA ARG A 381 14.56 4.53 4.69
C ARG A 381 13.71 4.59 5.96
N THR A 382 12.42 4.80 5.76
CA THR A 382 11.40 4.57 6.78
C THR A 382 10.45 3.47 6.33
N VAL A 383 10.09 2.57 7.23
CA VAL A 383 9.07 1.54 7.03
C VAL A 383 7.87 1.84 7.92
N ARG A 384 6.67 1.73 7.35
CA ARG A 384 5.39 1.76 8.06
C ARG A 384 4.59 0.54 7.66
N GLU A 385 3.89 -0.07 8.62
CA GLU A 385 3.02 -1.22 8.34
C GLU A 385 1.63 -1.05 8.95
N THR A 386 0.61 -1.23 8.12
CA THR A 386 -0.80 -1.31 8.51
C THR A 386 -1.23 -2.77 8.55
N TRP A 387 -1.97 -3.15 9.59
CA TRP A 387 -2.53 -4.48 9.80
C TRP A 387 -4.05 -4.44 9.92
N GLY A 388 -4.70 -5.21 9.07
CA GLY A 388 -6.14 -5.45 9.06
C GLY A 388 -6.86 -4.57 8.03
N ALA A 389 -7.92 -5.13 7.45
CA ALA A 389 -8.93 -4.47 6.66
C ALA A 389 -10.30 -5.05 7.04
N ASP A 390 -11.39 -4.52 6.48
CA ASP A 390 -12.64 -5.28 6.52
C ASP A 390 -12.48 -6.57 5.71
N SER A 391 -13.12 -7.66 6.16
CA SER A 391 -13.05 -8.98 5.53
C SER A 391 -11.66 -9.64 5.50
N GLY A 392 -10.59 -8.91 5.85
CA GLY A 392 -9.20 -9.36 5.83
C GLY A 392 -8.45 -8.98 7.10
N THR A 393 -8.68 -9.76 8.17
CA THR A 393 -8.19 -9.40 9.52
C THR A 393 -6.67 -9.46 9.67
N ASN A 394 -5.98 -10.16 8.76
CA ASN A 394 -4.52 -10.26 8.69
C ASN A 394 -3.95 -9.73 7.35
N VAL A 395 -4.72 -8.92 6.60
CA VAL A 395 -4.15 -8.15 5.48
C VAL A 395 -3.07 -7.23 6.03
N ILE A 396 -1.89 -7.24 5.42
CA ILE A 396 -0.79 -6.33 5.75
C ILE A 396 -0.48 -5.45 4.55
N ARG A 397 -0.27 -4.16 4.80
CA ARG A 397 0.33 -3.22 3.84
C ARG A 397 1.59 -2.64 4.47
N ARG A 398 2.74 -2.84 3.83
CA ARG A 398 4.04 -2.27 4.19
C ARG A 398 4.40 -1.17 3.21
N GLU A 399 4.62 0.03 3.71
CA GLU A 399 5.14 1.15 2.94
C GLU A 399 6.59 1.43 3.35
N THR A 400 7.51 1.29 2.41
CA THR A 400 8.93 1.59 2.58
C THR A 400 9.27 2.83 1.76
N PHE A 401 9.63 3.91 2.45
CA PHE A 401 9.96 5.20 1.87
C PHE A 401 11.47 5.36 1.78
N TYR A 402 11.98 5.74 0.62
CA TYR A 402 13.37 6.15 0.40
C TYR A 402 13.42 7.59 -0.10
N ARG A 403 14.62 8.06 -0.43
CA ARG A 403 14.87 9.45 -0.85
C ARG A 403 13.99 9.90 -2.02
N ASP A 404 13.93 9.12 -3.10
CA ASP A 404 13.34 9.52 -4.38
C ASP A 404 12.15 8.63 -4.80
N ASP A 405 11.94 7.52 -4.10
CA ASP A 405 10.89 6.54 -4.38
C ASP A 405 10.26 5.98 -3.08
N MET A 406 9.18 5.22 -3.27
CA MET A 406 8.55 4.43 -2.22
C MET A 406 8.12 3.08 -2.79
N VAL A 407 8.04 2.07 -1.92
CA VAL A 407 7.54 0.73 -2.24
C VAL A 407 6.39 0.41 -1.29
N MET A 408 5.24 0.06 -1.83
CA MET A 408 4.07 -0.43 -1.12
C MET A 408 3.90 -1.92 -1.41
N LYS A 409 4.10 -2.76 -0.41
CA LYS A 409 3.90 -4.22 -0.49
C LYS A 409 2.67 -4.63 0.30
N THR A 410 1.80 -5.39 -0.32
CA THR A 410 0.54 -5.86 0.26
C THR A 410 0.52 -7.37 0.29
N TRP A 411 0.27 -7.94 1.47
CA TRP A 411 -0.05 -9.35 1.68
C TRP A 411 -1.55 -9.45 1.86
N LEU A 412 -2.23 -9.75 0.76
CA LEU A 412 -3.68 -9.81 0.71
C LEU A 412 -4.14 -11.16 1.24
N ARG A 413 -4.89 -11.11 2.35
CA ARG A 413 -5.51 -12.25 3.03
C ARG A 413 -6.97 -11.97 3.34
N VAL A 414 -7.83 -12.40 2.44
CA VAL A 414 -9.27 -12.18 2.48
C VAL A 414 -9.98 -13.48 2.12
N HIS A 415 -11.19 -13.65 2.63
CA HIS A 415 -12.08 -14.74 2.24
C HIS A 415 -12.53 -14.57 0.77
N VAL A 416 -13.19 -15.60 0.25
CA VAL A 416 -13.71 -15.69 -1.13
C VAL A 416 -14.41 -14.40 -1.60
N ILE A 417 -14.00 -13.88 -2.76
CA ILE A 417 -14.66 -12.76 -3.45
C ILE A 417 -15.39 -13.30 -4.70
N PRO A 418 -16.73 -13.19 -4.77
CA PRO A 418 -17.51 -13.68 -5.91
C PRO A 418 -17.13 -13.02 -7.25
N PRO A 419 -17.42 -13.66 -8.40
CA PRO A 419 -17.24 -13.04 -9.71
C PRO A 419 -17.95 -11.70 -9.85
N LEU A 420 -17.25 -10.74 -10.45
CA LEU A 420 -17.70 -9.35 -10.69
C LEU A 420 -17.79 -8.50 -9.41
N ASP A 421 -17.64 -9.09 -8.22
CA ASP A 421 -17.28 -8.35 -7.02
C ASP A 421 -15.75 -8.29 -6.97
N GLY A 422 -15.16 -7.17 -6.55
CA GLY A 422 -13.71 -7.06 -6.67
C GLY A 422 -12.99 -6.33 -5.57
N ILE A 423 -11.68 -6.50 -5.52
CA ILE A 423 -10.79 -5.75 -4.64
C ILE A 423 -9.97 -4.79 -5.48
N TYR A 424 -10.00 -3.52 -5.10
CA TYR A 424 -9.40 -2.42 -5.84
C TYR A 424 -8.32 -1.77 -4.99
N ALA A 425 -7.20 -1.42 -5.63
CA ALA A 425 -6.17 -0.57 -5.05
C ALA A 425 -5.71 0.42 -6.12
N GLN A 426 -5.94 1.72 -5.87
CA GLN A 426 -5.79 2.74 -6.91
C GLN A 426 -5.33 4.08 -6.35
N TRP A 427 -4.77 4.88 -7.24
CA TRP A 427 -4.48 6.29 -7.01
C TRP A 427 -5.51 7.14 -7.73
N ASP A 428 -6.08 8.12 -7.05
CA ASP A 428 -6.94 9.15 -7.64
C ASP A 428 -6.28 10.54 -7.50
N TYR A 429 -6.30 11.34 -8.56
CA TYR A 429 -5.51 12.56 -8.67
C TYR A 429 -6.32 13.83 -8.43
N ASN A 430 -5.66 14.92 -8.04
CA ASN A 430 -6.34 16.22 -7.94
C ASN A 430 -6.65 16.79 -9.33
N ALA A 431 -7.88 17.24 -9.51
CA ALA A 431 -8.40 17.85 -10.71
C ALA A 431 -7.59 19.06 -11.17
N GLY A 432 -7.09 19.00 -12.40
CA GLY A 432 -6.30 20.04 -13.03
C GLY A 432 -4.82 20.10 -12.60
N VAL A 433 -4.37 19.22 -11.68
CA VAL A 433 -2.96 19.17 -11.26
C VAL A 433 -2.14 18.25 -12.16
N MET A 434 -2.62 17.03 -12.37
CA MET A 434 -2.11 16.11 -13.38
C MET A 434 -2.82 16.36 -14.71
N THR A 435 -2.09 16.26 -15.81
CA THR A 435 -2.58 16.63 -17.15
C THR A 435 -2.43 15.54 -18.19
N LYS A 436 -1.56 14.55 -17.95
CA LYS A 436 -1.26 13.47 -18.89
C LYS A 436 -1.02 12.16 -18.17
N TYR A 437 -1.47 11.06 -18.78
CA TYR A 437 -1.16 9.70 -18.37
C TYR A 437 -0.48 8.95 -19.53
N TYR A 438 0.59 8.21 -19.24
CA TYR A 438 1.36 7.43 -20.22
C TYR A 438 1.58 6.01 -19.74
N ASN A 439 1.69 5.09 -20.68
CA ASN A 439 2.17 3.72 -20.48
C ASN A 439 2.68 3.16 -21.83
N PRO A 440 3.17 1.91 -21.91
CA PRO A 440 3.65 1.31 -23.16
C PRO A 440 2.60 1.22 -24.28
N GLN A 441 1.31 1.17 -23.97
CA GLN A 441 0.21 1.13 -24.95
C GLN A 441 -0.12 2.53 -25.48
N ARG A 442 0.07 3.56 -24.65
CA ARG A 442 -0.15 4.97 -24.93
C ARG A 442 1.14 5.78 -24.70
N PRO A 443 2.20 5.57 -25.52
CA PRO A 443 3.47 6.26 -25.33
C PRO A 443 3.39 7.77 -25.58
N GLU A 444 2.44 8.22 -26.41
CA GLU A 444 2.12 9.65 -26.64
C GLU A 444 1.20 10.23 -25.55
N GLY A 445 0.69 9.36 -24.67
CA GLY A 445 -0.17 9.69 -23.55
C GLY A 445 -1.63 10.01 -23.92
N VAL A 446 -2.48 9.95 -22.91
CA VAL A 446 -3.86 10.46 -22.92
C VAL A 446 -3.97 11.68 -22.02
N ASP A 447 -4.98 12.51 -22.26
CA ASP A 447 -5.24 13.69 -21.42
C ASP A 447 -5.84 13.25 -20.07
N VAL A 448 -5.50 13.95 -18.99
CA VAL A 448 -6.24 13.83 -17.72
C VAL A 448 -7.17 15.03 -17.65
N ASP A 449 -8.36 14.85 -18.21
CA ASP A 449 -9.33 15.90 -18.49
C ASP A 449 -10.73 15.64 -17.88
N GLY A 450 -10.86 14.56 -17.11
CA GLY A 450 -12.08 14.14 -16.46
C GLY A 450 -13.08 13.49 -17.43
N ARG A 451 -12.61 13.01 -18.59
CA ARG A 451 -13.38 12.23 -19.56
C ARG A 451 -12.71 10.90 -19.86
N ASN A 452 -13.53 9.86 -19.86
CA ASN A 452 -13.00 8.52 -20.00
C ASN A 452 -12.40 8.27 -21.39
N ASP A 453 -11.12 7.89 -21.43
CA ASP A 453 -10.42 7.48 -22.65
C ASP A 453 -10.55 5.98 -22.97
N GLU A 454 -11.00 5.16 -22.01
CA GLU A 454 -11.21 3.73 -22.23
C GLU A 454 -12.45 3.47 -23.08
N VAL A 455 -12.31 2.51 -23.99
CA VAL A 455 -13.37 1.98 -24.85
C VAL A 455 -14.15 0.85 -24.16
N LEU A 456 -13.45 0.02 -23.38
CA LEU A 456 -13.96 -1.26 -22.88
C LEU A 456 -13.80 -1.49 -21.37
N GLY A 457 -13.05 -0.67 -20.65
CA GLY A 457 -12.69 -0.98 -19.27
C GLY A 457 -13.67 -0.45 -18.22
N ASN A 458 -14.32 0.70 -18.45
CA ASN A 458 -15.15 1.36 -17.43
C ASN A 458 -16.65 1.07 -17.62
N PHE A 459 -17.19 0.12 -16.86
CA PHE A 459 -18.62 -0.19 -16.83
C PHE A 459 -19.29 0.50 -15.64
N ASP A 460 -20.05 1.56 -15.90
CA ASP A 460 -20.81 2.24 -14.85
C ASP A 460 -22.15 1.56 -14.59
N ASP A 461 -22.60 1.63 -13.34
CA ASP A 461 -23.90 1.10 -12.92
C ASP A 461 -25.01 1.63 -13.84
N PRO A 462 -25.70 0.74 -14.58
CA PRO A 462 -26.67 1.13 -15.58
C PRO A 462 -27.95 1.67 -14.97
N CYS A 463 -28.18 1.38 -13.69
CA CYS A 463 -29.35 1.79 -12.94
C CYS A 463 -29.14 3.08 -12.15
N ASN A 464 -27.91 3.60 -12.14
CA ASN A 464 -27.62 4.92 -11.60
C ASN A 464 -27.83 5.99 -12.69
N ALA A 465 -28.86 6.82 -12.52
CA ALA A 465 -29.23 7.85 -13.49
C ALA A 465 -28.15 8.94 -13.68
N THR A 466 -27.25 9.11 -12.71
CA THR A 466 -26.17 10.12 -12.75
C THR A 466 -25.14 9.80 -13.83
N TYR A 467 -24.93 8.51 -14.12
CA TYR A 467 -23.95 8.01 -15.09
C TYR A 467 -24.50 7.92 -16.53
N GLY A 468 -25.73 8.41 -16.76
CA GLY A 468 -26.40 8.37 -18.06
C GLY A 468 -26.25 9.66 -18.88
N ASP A 469 -25.25 10.49 -18.62
CA ASP A 469 -25.14 11.86 -19.18
C ASP A 469 -24.60 11.91 -20.63
N GLY A 470 -24.39 10.75 -21.26
CA GLY A 470 -23.92 10.63 -22.64
C GLY A 470 -22.40 10.65 -22.80
N ARG A 471 -21.64 10.62 -21.69
CA ARG A 471 -20.16 10.45 -21.72
C ARG A 471 -19.71 8.99 -21.81
N ALA A 472 -20.62 8.04 -21.58
CA ALA A 472 -20.33 6.62 -21.66
C ALA A 472 -19.88 6.21 -23.07
N GLY A 473 -18.81 5.42 -23.15
CA GLY A 473 -18.37 4.79 -24.38
C GLY A 473 -19.45 3.87 -24.96
N ALA A 474 -19.37 3.54 -26.26
CA ALA A 474 -20.42 2.77 -26.95
C ALA A 474 -20.73 1.41 -26.29
N VAL A 475 -19.72 0.76 -25.68
CA VAL A 475 -19.90 -0.52 -25.00
C VAL A 475 -20.57 -0.36 -23.64
N THR A 476 -20.14 0.62 -22.83
CA THR A 476 -20.81 0.98 -21.59
C THR A 476 -22.25 1.39 -21.86
N GLN A 477 -22.52 2.17 -22.92
CA GLN A 477 -23.88 2.51 -23.32
C GLN A 477 -24.70 1.28 -23.71
N ALA A 478 -24.12 0.33 -24.46
CA ALA A 478 -24.81 -0.93 -24.77
C ALA A 478 -25.15 -1.75 -23.52
N TYR A 479 -24.25 -1.80 -22.53
CA TYR A 479 -24.51 -2.42 -21.23
C TYR A 479 -25.72 -1.76 -20.54
N ARG A 480 -25.79 -0.43 -20.54
CA ARG A 480 -26.95 0.33 -20.02
C ARG A 480 -28.24 0.04 -20.78
N ASP A 481 -28.18 0.03 -22.11
CA ASP A 481 -29.34 -0.22 -22.97
C ASP A 481 -29.92 -1.63 -22.74
N VAL A 482 -29.06 -2.63 -22.54
CA VAL A 482 -29.50 -4.00 -22.17
C VAL A 482 -30.26 -3.99 -20.85
N TYR A 483 -29.74 -3.32 -19.82
CA TYR A 483 -30.41 -3.22 -18.52
C TYR A 483 -31.76 -2.51 -18.59
N ASN A 484 -31.83 -1.44 -19.38
CA ASN A 484 -33.04 -0.66 -19.58
C ASN A 484 -34.10 -1.41 -20.39
N THR A 485 -33.70 -2.16 -21.40
CA THR A 485 -34.61 -2.93 -22.27
C THR A 485 -35.10 -4.24 -21.64
N ALA A 486 -34.30 -4.86 -20.77
CA ALA A 486 -34.60 -6.12 -20.08
C ALA A 486 -35.14 -5.96 -18.63
N PRO A 487 -35.82 -4.84 -18.34
CA PRO A 487 -36.04 -4.27 -16.99
C PRO A 487 -35.13 -4.72 -15.83
N LEU A 488 -33.83 -4.89 -16.07
CA LEU A 488 -32.90 -5.46 -15.08
C LEU A 488 -32.59 -4.50 -13.92
N CYS A 489 -32.93 -3.22 -14.03
CA CYS A 489 -32.86 -2.30 -12.89
C CYS A 489 -33.93 -2.56 -11.81
N GLN A 490 -34.87 -3.46 -12.06
CA GLN A 490 -35.75 -4.02 -11.02
C GLN A 490 -35.17 -5.28 -10.38
N ALA A 491 -34.09 -5.84 -10.95
CA ALA A 491 -33.37 -6.94 -10.35
C ALA A 491 -32.56 -6.45 -9.14
N PRO A 492 -32.27 -7.33 -8.16
CA PRO A 492 -31.55 -6.93 -6.95
C PRO A 492 -30.07 -6.62 -7.19
N TYR A 493 -29.54 -6.78 -8.41
CA TYR A 493 -28.12 -6.69 -8.73
C TYR A 493 -27.87 -5.81 -9.96
N HIS A 494 -27.03 -4.80 -9.77
CA HIS A 494 -26.54 -3.86 -10.78
C HIS A 494 -25.31 -3.18 -10.17
N GLN A 495 -24.25 -2.93 -10.94
CA GLN A 495 -23.03 -2.40 -10.34
C GLN A 495 -22.12 -1.72 -11.35
N SER A 496 -21.27 -0.84 -10.85
CA SER A 496 -20.09 -0.39 -11.57
C SER A 496 -18.92 -1.35 -11.34
N PHE A 497 -18.15 -1.63 -12.38
CA PHE A 497 -16.94 -2.44 -12.30
C PHE A 497 -15.97 -2.09 -13.43
N ASP A 498 -14.68 -2.19 -13.14
CA ASP A 498 -13.65 -1.96 -14.14
C ASP A 498 -13.00 -3.27 -14.60
N VAL A 499 -12.81 -3.42 -15.91
CA VAL A 499 -12.03 -4.50 -16.51
C VAL A 499 -10.87 -3.93 -17.31
N THR A 500 -9.92 -4.76 -17.72
CA THR A 500 -8.79 -4.29 -18.52
C THR A 500 -9.30 -3.88 -19.89
N ASP A 501 -9.03 -2.64 -20.29
CA ASP A 501 -9.11 -2.21 -21.67
C ASP A 501 -7.79 -2.54 -22.41
N PRO A 502 -7.77 -3.48 -23.37
CA PRO A 502 -6.54 -3.84 -24.10
C PRO A 502 -5.91 -2.70 -24.90
N THR A 503 -6.65 -1.62 -25.16
CA THR A 503 -6.15 -0.41 -25.81
C THR A 503 -5.42 0.52 -24.84
N MET A 504 -5.65 0.37 -23.53
CA MET A 504 -5.03 1.18 -22.49
C MET A 504 -4.05 0.39 -21.65
N ALA A 505 -4.28 -0.89 -21.36
CA ALA A 505 -3.40 -1.70 -20.52
C ALA A 505 -3.31 -3.15 -21.00
N LYS A 506 -2.21 -3.84 -20.66
CA LYS A 506 -2.10 -5.29 -20.88
C LYS A 506 -2.77 -6.06 -19.74
N PRO A 507 -3.52 -7.13 -20.03
CA PRO A 507 -3.93 -8.05 -18.99
C PRO A 507 -2.72 -8.85 -18.46
N GLY A 508 -2.71 -9.18 -17.16
CA GLY A 508 -1.80 -10.17 -16.58
C GLY A 508 -0.79 -9.66 -15.53
N ALA A 509 0.00 -10.60 -15.00
CA ALA A 509 0.71 -10.48 -13.71
C ALA A 509 1.98 -9.60 -13.68
N SER A 510 2.56 -9.20 -14.82
CA SER A 510 3.62 -8.19 -14.86
C SER A 510 3.04 -6.90 -15.41
N LEU A 511 2.58 -6.03 -14.53
CA LEU A 511 1.90 -4.82 -14.96
C LEU A 511 2.96 -3.87 -15.53
N ASP A 512 2.60 -3.20 -16.62
CA ASP A 512 3.48 -2.27 -17.32
C ASP A 512 3.80 -1.07 -16.41
N TRP A 513 4.82 -0.28 -16.76
CA TRP A 513 5.02 1.01 -16.09
C TRP A 513 3.91 1.99 -16.51
N SER A 514 3.58 2.90 -15.61
CA SER A 514 2.72 4.06 -15.83
C SER A 514 3.45 5.35 -15.47
N VAL A 515 3.07 6.44 -16.13
CA VAL A 515 3.49 7.80 -15.76
C VAL A 515 2.27 8.70 -15.69
N THR A 516 1.97 9.25 -14.51
CA THR A 516 1.01 10.35 -14.37
C THR A 516 1.76 11.66 -14.18
N ALA A 517 1.53 12.63 -15.06
CA ALA A 517 2.37 13.82 -15.19
C ALA A 517 1.59 15.14 -15.20
N GLY A 518 2.12 16.13 -14.49
CA GLY A 518 1.64 17.51 -14.53
C GLY A 518 2.72 18.54 -14.17
N PRO A 519 2.45 19.85 -14.29
CA PRO A 519 3.44 20.90 -14.05
C PRO A 519 4.02 20.93 -12.63
N ALA A 520 3.28 20.39 -11.66
CA ALA A 520 3.69 20.29 -10.26
C ALA A 520 4.65 19.11 -9.98
N GLY A 521 4.62 18.06 -10.80
CA GLY A 521 5.40 16.84 -10.64
C GLY A 521 4.88 15.70 -11.51
N SER A 522 5.66 14.64 -11.63
CA SER A 522 5.25 13.39 -12.28
C SER A 522 5.55 12.21 -11.36
N ILE A 523 4.73 11.17 -11.45
CA ILE A 523 4.91 9.90 -10.73
C ILE A 523 5.09 8.82 -11.78
N VAL A 524 6.19 8.08 -11.69
CA VAL A 524 6.38 6.83 -12.44
C VAL A 524 6.08 5.70 -11.48
N ASP A 525 5.18 4.79 -11.83
CA ASP A 525 4.89 3.66 -10.98
C ASP A 525 4.70 2.37 -11.76
N ARG A 526 4.71 1.27 -11.01
CA ARG A 526 4.51 -0.07 -11.53
C ARG A 526 4.04 -0.98 -10.42
N TYR A 527 3.08 -1.82 -10.76
CA TYR A 527 2.61 -2.92 -9.93
C TYR A 527 3.21 -4.25 -10.42
N ASP A 528 3.47 -5.18 -9.51
CA ASP A 528 3.97 -6.51 -9.86
C ASP A 528 3.54 -7.55 -8.82
N VAL A 529 3.34 -8.78 -9.27
CA VAL A 529 3.12 -9.94 -8.40
C VAL A 529 4.47 -10.46 -7.94
N GLU A 530 4.75 -10.37 -6.63
CA GLU A 530 6.08 -10.69 -6.13
C GLU A 530 6.30 -12.21 -6.02
N ALA A 531 6.75 -12.84 -7.11
CA ALA A 531 6.86 -14.29 -7.21
C ALA A 531 7.72 -14.97 -6.13
N LYS A 532 8.70 -14.27 -5.54
CA LYS A 532 9.55 -14.79 -4.46
C LYS A 532 8.83 -14.85 -3.10
N SER A 533 7.86 -13.97 -2.91
CA SER A 533 7.05 -13.88 -1.69
C SER A 533 5.66 -14.49 -1.88
N ALA A 534 5.28 -14.81 -3.11
CA ALA A 534 3.99 -15.34 -3.43
C ALA A 534 3.88 -16.83 -3.09
N THR A 535 2.73 -17.20 -2.54
CA THR A 535 2.39 -18.59 -2.26
C THR A 535 1.97 -19.31 -3.56
N PRO A 536 2.05 -20.65 -3.64
CA PRO A 536 1.58 -21.38 -4.82
C PRO A 536 0.12 -21.07 -5.17
N GLY A 537 -0.77 -20.98 -4.17
CA GLY A 537 -2.17 -20.60 -4.38
C GLY A 537 -2.32 -19.13 -4.78
N GLY A 538 -1.55 -18.23 -4.17
CA GLY A 538 -1.59 -16.81 -4.47
C GLY A 538 -1.11 -16.47 -5.88
N LEU A 539 -0.05 -17.14 -6.35
CA LEU A 539 0.42 -17.02 -7.74
C LEU A 539 -0.67 -17.41 -8.74
N ALA A 540 -1.35 -18.54 -8.51
CA ALA A 540 -2.41 -19.01 -9.38
C ALA A 540 -3.59 -18.03 -9.44
N GLN A 541 -3.89 -17.33 -8.34
CA GLN A 541 -4.98 -16.36 -8.27
C GLN A 541 -4.60 -14.98 -8.79
N SER A 542 -3.33 -14.59 -8.66
CA SER A 542 -2.84 -13.30 -9.14
C SER A 542 -2.97 -13.11 -10.66
N VAL A 543 -3.16 -14.18 -11.44
CA VAL A 543 -3.34 -14.12 -12.90
C VAL A 543 -4.62 -13.38 -13.32
N VAL A 544 -5.59 -13.23 -12.41
CA VAL A 544 -6.84 -12.50 -12.65
C VAL A 544 -6.75 -11.04 -12.19
N SER A 545 -5.54 -10.55 -11.91
CA SER A 545 -5.29 -9.14 -11.65
C SER A 545 -5.35 -8.35 -12.94
N VAL A 546 -6.05 -7.24 -12.87
CA VAL A 546 -6.48 -6.43 -14.00
C VAL A 546 -5.99 -5.00 -13.74
N PRO A 547 -5.03 -4.48 -14.53
CA PRO A 547 -4.80 -3.04 -14.56
C PRO A 547 -5.98 -2.37 -15.24
N TYR A 548 -6.25 -1.13 -14.82
CA TYR A 548 -7.29 -0.30 -15.40
C TYR A 548 -6.92 1.19 -15.27
N TYR A 549 -7.61 2.01 -16.05
CA TYR A 549 -7.49 3.46 -16.03
C TYR A 549 -8.88 4.11 -16.14
N ARG A 550 -9.17 5.08 -15.29
CA ARG A 550 -10.45 5.78 -15.26
C ARG A 550 -10.22 7.27 -15.10
N ASP A 551 -10.73 8.06 -16.03
CA ASP A 551 -10.74 9.53 -15.94
C ASP A 551 -12.17 10.02 -16.10
N ASP A 552 -13.00 9.88 -15.07
CA ASP A 552 -14.39 10.29 -15.11
C ASP A 552 -14.72 11.20 -13.93
N SER A 553 -14.71 12.50 -14.22
CA SER A 553 -15.07 13.56 -13.26
C SER A 553 -16.52 13.50 -12.75
N CYS A 554 -17.37 12.65 -13.34
CA CYS A 554 -18.73 12.39 -12.89
C CYS A 554 -18.88 11.09 -12.10
N PHE A 555 -17.89 10.20 -12.15
CA PHE A 555 -17.93 8.94 -11.42
C PHE A 555 -17.62 9.19 -9.95
N ASP A 556 -18.67 9.09 -9.12
CA ASP A 556 -18.55 9.34 -7.68
C ASP A 556 -18.43 8.00 -6.96
N ASP A 557 -17.20 7.66 -6.61
CA ASP A 557 -16.88 6.42 -5.92
C ASP A 557 -17.07 6.55 -4.39
N ALA A 558 -17.76 7.60 -3.94
CA ALA A 558 -18.23 7.84 -2.58
C ALA A 558 -17.15 8.08 -1.50
N THR A 559 -15.87 8.22 -1.87
CA THR A 559 -14.83 8.81 -1.02
C THR A 559 -14.03 9.84 -1.80
N GLY A 560 -13.34 10.74 -1.12
CA GLY A 560 -12.59 11.79 -1.80
C GLY A 560 -13.07 13.20 -1.49
N THR A 561 -12.20 14.14 -1.82
CA THR A 561 -12.40 15.56 -1.56
C THR A 561 -12.34 16.41 -2.83
N ASN A 562 -11.64 15.93 -3.86
CA ASN A 562 -11.44 16.60 -5.13
C ASN A 562 -12.14 15.84 -6.28
N PRO A 563 -12.70 16.51 -7.32
CA PRO A 563 -12.84 17.95 -7.53
C PRO A 563 -13.76 18.65 -6.52
N GLY A 564 -14.74 17.92 -6.01
CA GLY A 564 -15.63 18.34 -4.93
C GLY A 564 -15.78 17.23 -3.89
N PRO A 565 -16.04 17.56 -2.62
CA PRO A 565 -16.09 16.55 -1.58
C PRO A 565 -17.37 15.73 -1.66
N ARG A 566 -17.27 14.45 -1.27
CA ARG A 566 -18.45 13.65 -0.97
C ARG A 566 -19.14 14.22 0.27
N LEU A 567 -20.35 14.78 0.09
CA LEU A 567 -21.09 15.50 1.12
C LEU A 567 -21.80 14.54 2.08
N LYS A 568 -22.26 13.40 1.58
CA LYS A 568 -22.72 12.30 2.40
C LYS A 568 -21.84 11.09 2.17
N LEU A 569 -20.79 11.00 3.00
CA LEU A 569 -19.89 9.85 3.01
C LEU A 569 -20.71 8.56 3.03
N ARG A 570 -20.39 7.64 2.09
CA ARG A 570 -20.88 6.26 2.03
C ARG A 570 -22.38 6.05 1.76
N SER A 571 -23.20 7.10 1.68
CA SER A 571 -24.65 6.92 1.51
C SER A 571 -25.02 6.96 0.03
N ALA A 572 -25.91 6.06 -0.40
CA ALA A 572 -26.63 6.27 -1.65
C ALA A 572 -27.43 7.59 -1.61
N GLY A 573 -27.41 8.36 -2.69
CA GLY A 573 -28.20 9.60 -2.79
C GLY A 573 -27.45 10.84 -2.33
N GLU A 574 -26.26 11.03 -2.92
CA GLU A 574 -25.49 12.25 -2.85
C GLU A 574 -26.33 13.47 -3.26
N PRO A 575 -26.23 14.62 -2.56
CA PRO A 575 -26.96 15.82 -2.96
C PRO A 575 -26.57 16.27 -4.36
N THR A 576 -27.58 16.50 -5.21
CA THR A 576 -27.40 17.03 -6.58
C THR A 576 -27.31 18.56 -6.63
N LYS A 577 -27.44 19.23 -5.50
CA LYS A 577 -27.35 20.68 -5.35
C LYS A 577 -26.26 21.04 -4.36
N ASP A 578 -25.51 22.09 -4.68
CA ASP A 578 -24.49 22.63 -3.79
C ASP A 578 -25.17 23.19 -2.52
N PRO A 579 -24.81 22.71 -1.32
CA PRO A 579 -25.38 23.21 -0.07
C PRO A 579 -25.12 24.70 0.16
N LYS A 580 -24.10 25.30 -0.46
CA LYS A 580 -23.77 26.71 -0.28
C LYS A 580 -24.61 27.63 -1.17
N THR A 581 -24.80 27.27 -2.44
CA THR A 581 -25.47 28.13 -3.44
C THR A 581 -26.88 27.68 -3.83
N GLY A 582 -27.23 26.41 -3.59
CA GLY A 582 -28.48 25.80 -4.04
C GLY A 582 -28.55 25.52 -5.54
N LEU A 583 -27.49 25.82 -6.30
CA LEU A 583 -27.36 25.49 -7.72
C LEU A 583 -27.08 24.00 -7.91
N ALA A 584 -27.36 23.49 -9.10
CA ALA A 584 -27.03 22.11 -9.45
C ALA A 584 -25.51 21.91 -9.39
N ARG A 585 -25.09 20.80 -8.77
CA ARG A 585 -23.70 20.35 -8.87
C ARG A 585 -23.43 19.82 -10.27
N ARG A 586 -22.16 19.82 -10.66
CA ARG A 586 -21.72 19.38 -11.99
C ARG A 586 -20.36 18.71 -11.92
N CYS A 587 -19.99 18.00 -12.95
CA CYS A 587 -18.65 17.42 -13.05
C CYS A 587 -17.63 18.48 -13.43
N TRP A 588 -16.38 18.24 -13.05
CA TRP A 588 -15.25 19.10 -13.39
C TRP A 588 -14.90 19.00 -14.88
N THR A 589 -14.29 20.06 -15.42
CA THR A 589 -13.69 20.08 -16.75
C THR A 589 -12.39 20.89 -16.73
N PRO A 590 -11.48 20.75 -17.69
CA PRO A 590 -10.23 21.51 -17.70
C PRO A 590 -10.44 23.03 -17.74
N ALA A 591 -11.57 23.51 -18.26
CA ALA A 591 -11.93 24.92 -18.29
C ALA A 591 -12.13 25.53 -16.88
N ASP A 592 -12.36 24.68 -15.86
CA ASP A 592 -12.48 25.07 -14.46
C ASP A 592 -11.11 25.29 -13.80
N GLY A 593 -10.02 24.81 -14.42
CA GLY A 593 -8.67 24.87 -13.88
C GLY A 593 -8.47 23.97 -12.66
N VAL A 594 -7.43 24.26 -11.87
CA VAL A 594 -7.18 23.57 -10.60
C VAL A 594 -8.24 23.97 -9.60
N VAL A 595 -8.92 22.98 -9.01
CA VAL A 595 -9.96 23.19 -7.99
C VAL A 595 -9.56 22.56 -6.67
N ASP A 596 -10.01 23.14 -5.57
CA ASP A 596 -9.73 22.66 -4.21
C ASP A 596 -11.07 22.48 -3.48
N ASN A 597 -11.52 21.23 -3.41
CA ASN A 597 -12.61 20.75 -2.58
C ASN A 597 -13.88 21.59 -2.64
N SER A 598 -14.29 21.95 -3.86
CA SER A 598 -15.43 22.83 -4.09
C SER A 598 -16.74 22.05 -4.17
N THR A 599 -17.70 22.40 -3.31
CA THR A 599 -19.02 21.76 -3.23
C THR A 599 -19.92 21.98 -4.45
N VAL A 600 -19.48 22.81 -5.40
CA VAL A 600 -20.12 22.96 -6.72
C VAL A 600 -19.90 21.72 -7.59
N PHE A 601 -18.82 20.96 -7.35
CA PHE A 601 -18.53 19.74 -8.09
C PHE A 601 -19.01 18.50 -7.34
N PHE A 602 -19.34 17.44 -8.07
CA PHE A 602 -19.36 16.09 -7.51
C PHE A 602 -17.94 15.63 -7.16
N GLN A 603 -17.82 14.58 -6.35
CA GLN A 603 -16.56 13.82 -6.36
C GLN A 603 -16.46 13.13 -7.74
N GLY A 604 -15.24 12.92 -8.20
CA GLY A 604 -14.95 12.35 -9.50
C GLY A 604 -13.60 11.67 -9.48
N ASP A 605 -13.45 10.60 -10.26
CA ASP A 605 -12.17 9.95 -10.47
C ASP A 605 -11.39 10.70 -11.56
N ILE A 606 -10.21 11.20 -11.22
CA ILE A 606 -9.37 12.01 -12.12
C ILE A 606 -8.09 11.25 -12.42
N GLY A 607 -7.94 10.79 -13.66
CA GLY A 607 -6.81 9.98 -14.11
C GLY A 607 -6.47 8.82 -13.17
N ALA A 608 -7.48 8.23 -12.55
CA ALA A 608 -7.36 7.19 -11.55
C ALA A 608 -6.87 5.88 -12.18
N HIS A 609 -5.90 5.24 -11.54
CA HIS A 609 -5.36 3.99 -12.06
C HIS A 609 -4.80 3.11 -10.94
N GLY A 610 -4.71 1.81 -11.22
CA GLY A 610 -4.24 0.84 -10.26
C GLY A 610 -4.51 -0.59 -10.69
N VAL A 611 -4.82 -1.44 -9.70
CA VAL A 611 -5.05 -2.88 -9.89
C VAL A 611 -6.37 -3.30 -9.28
N HIS A 612 -7.05 -4.18 -10.01
CA HIS A 612 -8.30 -4.79 -9.63
C HIS A 612 -8.18 -6.32 -9.66
N LEU A 613 -8.68 -6.99 -8.60
CA LEU A 613 -8.96 -8.42 -8.57
C LEU A 613 -10.47 -8.65 -8.75
N LEU A 614 -10.89 -9.07 -9.95
CA LEU A 614 -12.32 -9.26 -10.31
C LEU A 614 -13.04 -10.41 -9.60
N PHE A 615 -12.25 -11.32 -9.02
CA PHE A 615 -12.72 -12.40 -8.15
C PHE A 615 -11.52 -13.02 -7.45
N LEU A 616 -11.81 -13.78 -6.39
CA LEU A 616 -10.81 -14.48 -5.62
C LEU A 616 -11.44 -15.74 -5.04
N ALA A 617 -10.77 -16.89 -5.23
CA ALA A 617 -11.28 -18.15 -4.74
C ALA A 617 -11.16 -18.25 -3.21
N ASP A 618 -9.98 -17.95 -2.66
CA ASP A 618 -9.69 -17.75 -1.23
C ASP A 618 -8.25 -17.29 -1.06
N SER A 619 -7.94 -16.43 -0.09
CA SER A 619 -6.56 -16.05 0.26
C SER A 619 -6.36 -15.97 1.77
N ASP A 620 -7.32 -16.49 2.55
CA ASP A 620 -7.34 -16.41 4.00
C ASP A 620 -6.40 -17.39 4.70
N ASN A 621 -5.54 -18.06 3.94
CA ASN A 621 -4.58 -19.05 4.38
C ASN A 621 -5.20 -20.38 4.86
N ALA A 622 -6.52 -20.60 4.68
CA ALA A 622 -7.26 -21.78 5.13
C ALA A 622 -6.97 -22.14 6.61
N ARG A 623 -6.82 -21.12 7.47
CA ARG A 623 -6.38 -21.23 8.87
C ARG A 623 -5.06 -21.99 9.11
N GLN A 624 -4.25 -22.14 8.07
CA GLN A 624 -2.86 -22.55 8.27
C GLN A 624 -2.10 -21.42 8.96
N THR A 625 -0.98 -21.75 9.57
CA THR A 625 -0.11 -20.75 10.21
C THR A 625 0.93 -20.23 9.23
N VAL A 626 1.27 -21.01 8.20
CA VAL A 626 2.21 -20.63 7.12
C VAL A 626 1.39 -20.21 5.90
N PRO A 627 1.74 -19.13 5.18
CA PRO A 627 1.04 -18.70 3.96
C PRO A 627 0.95 -19.80 2.88
N VAL A 628 -0.25 -20.11 2.37
CA VAL A 628 -0.49 -21.11 1.31
C VAL A 628 -1.18 -20.57 0.06
N ASP A 629 -2.05 -19.58 0.19
CA ASP A 629 -2.85 -18.98 -0.89
C ASP A 629 -2.88 -17.44 -0.86
N GLU A 630 -2.16 -16.81 0.07
CA GLU A 630 -1.94 -15.37 0.17
C GLU A 630 -1.42 -14.79 -1.15
N ILE A 631 -2.03 -13.69 -1.59
CA ILE A 631 -1.56 -12.95 -2.76
C ILE A 631 -0.66 -11.80 -2.32
N VAL A 632 0.53 -11.73 -2.90
CA VAL A 632 1.52 -10.69 -2.59
C VAL A 632 1.72 -9.78 -3.79
N PHE A 633 1.36 -8.52 -3.62
CA PHE A 633 1.55 -7.46 -4.61
C PHE A 633 2.52 -6.41 -4.11
N SER A 634 3.30 -5.85 -5.03
CA SER A 634 4.15 -4.70 -4.76
C SER A 634 3.87 -3.61 -5.78
N GLN A 635 3.69 -2.37 -5.32
CA GLN A 635 3.73 -1.16 -6.12
C GLN A 635 5.00 -0.40 -5.74
N ARG A 636 5.77 0.07 -6.72
CA ARG A 636 6.84 1.05 -6.45
C ARG A 636 6.57 2.31 -7.26
N GLN A 637 6.78 3.46 -6.63
CA GLN A 637 6.54 4.78 -7.21
C GLN A 637 7.82 5.62 -7.12
N VAL A 638 8.21 6.26 -8.22
CA VAL A 638 9.33 7.20 -8.31
C VAL A 638 8.79 8.60 -8.58
N PHE A 639 9.25 9.57 -7.80
CA PHE A 639 8.74 10.94 -7.83
C PHE A 639 9.68 11.85 -8.63
N LEU A 640 9.17 12.49 -9.68
CA LEU A 640 9.96 13.30 -10.63
C LEU A 640 9.51 14.76 -10.68
N THR A 641 10.47 15.66 -10.86
CA THR A 641 10.21 17.11 -10.91
C THR A 641 9.51 17.51 -12.20
N GLY A 642 8.47 18.33 -12.08
CA GLY A 642 7.73 18.89 -13.22
C GLY A 642 7.04 17.84 -14.10
N GLN A 643 6.51 18.30 -15.22
CA GLN A 643 5.85 17.45 -16.20
C GLN A 643 6.88 16.67 -17.00
N ARG A 644 6.65 15.36 -17.14
CA ARG A 644 7.47 14.43 -17.93
C ARG A 644 6.61 13.75 -19.00
N ASP A 645 7.27 13.23 -20.03
CA ASP A 645 6.66 12.44 -21.10
C ASP A 645 6.80 10.93 -20.80
N GLY A 646 6.26 10.07 -21.67
CA GLY A 646 6.34 8.62 -21.50
C GLY A 646 7.76 8.04 -21.49
N ALA A 647 8.78 8.77 -21.97
CA ALA A 647 10.15 8.25 -22.02
C ALA A 647 10.75 8.01 -20.63
N VAL A 648 10.30 8.75 -19.61
CA VAL A 648 10.74 8.51 -18.22
C VAL A 648 10.16 7.22 -17.66
N GLY A 649 9.01 6.76 -18.17
CA GLY A 649 8.40 5.51 -17.76
C GLY A 649 9.32 4.33 -18.01
N GLU A 650 9.91 4.27 -19.21
CA GLU A 650 10.96 3.29 -19.52
C GLU A 650 12.19 3.47 -18.62
N GLN A 651 12.75 4.68 -18.53
CA GLN A 651 14.01 4.94 -17.81
C GLN A 651 13.94 4.60 -16.31
N TYR A 652 12.84 4.93 -15.66
CA TYR A 652 12.66 4.71 -14.22
C TYR A 652 11.96 3.37 -13.94
N GLY A 653 11.13 2.86 -14.86
CA GLY A 653 10.50 1.54 -14.80
C GLY A 653 11.47 0.36 -14.97
N ARG A 654 12.63 0.56 -15.61
CA ARG A 654 13.66 -0.48 -15.80
C ARG A 654 14.28 -1.02 -14.51
N GLY A 655 14.35 -0.17 -13.47
CA GLY A 655 14.83 -0.57 -12.15
C GLY A 655 14.03 -1.73 -11.55
N PHE A 656 12.77 -1.85 -11.95
CA PHE A 656 11.84 -2.87 -11.51
C PHE A 656 12.08 -4.21 -12.24
N GLU A 657 12.28 -4.19 -13.56
CA GLU A 657 12.47 -5.40 -14.38
C GLU A 657 13.81 -6.07 -14.16
N LYS A 658 14.85 -5.24 -13.96
CA LYS A 658 16.24 -5.67 -13.86
C LYS A 658 16.86 -4.96 -12.66
N PRO A 659 16.51 -5.37 -11.42
CA PRO A 659 17.06 -4.77 -10.21
C PRO A 659 18.58 -4.94 -10.17
N LEU A 660 19.26 -4.02 -9.47
CA LEU A 660 20.70 -4.10 -9.24
C LEU A 660 21.05 -5.43 -8.54
N VAL A 661 22.15 -6.05 -8.98
CA VAL A 661 22.65 -7.29 -8.37
C VAL A 661 23.84 -6.94 -7.49
N SER A 662 23.76 -7.32 -6.22
CA SER A 662 24.79 -7.01 -5.25
C SER A 662 25.41 -8.27 -4.64
N THR A 663 26.74 -8.29 -4.56
CA THR A 663 27.51 -9.38 -3.95
C THR A 663 28.43 -8.85 -2.87
N VAL A 664 28.58 -9.59 -1.79
CA VAL A 664 29.45 -9.22 -0.67
C VAL A 664 30.70 -10.09 -0.67
N SER A 665 31.87 -9.48 -0.45
CA SER A 665 33.15 -10.18 -0.32
C SER A 665 34.00 -9.61 0.81
N ASP A 666 34.99 -10.37 1.28
CA ASP A 666 36.00 -9.87 2.19
C ASP A 666 36.89 -8.82 1.51
N ALA A 667 37.37 -7.86 2.30
CA ALA A 667 38.41 -6.93 1.90
C ALA A 667 39.47 -6.77 2.99
N SER A 668 40.73 -6.83 2.59
CA SER A 668 41.89 -6.60 3.44
C SER A 668 42.53 -5.25 3.08
N PHE A 669 42.12 -4.19 3.77
CA PHE A 669 42.78 -2.88 3.72
C PHE A 669 43.67 -2.66 4.95
#